data_AF-A0A968LSS3-F1
#
_entry.id   AF-A0A968LSS3-F1
#
_cell.length_a   1.000
_cell.length_b   1.000
_cell.length_c   1.000
_cell.angle_alpha   90.00
_cell.angle_beta   90.00
_cell.angle_gamma   90.00
#
_symmetry.space_group_name_H-M   'P 1'
#
loop_
_entity.id
_entity.type
_entity.pdbx_description
1 polymer ?
#
loop_
_entity_poly.entity_id
_entity_poly.type
_entity_poly.pdbx_seq_one_letter_code
_entity_poly.pdbx_strand_id
1 'polypeptide(L)'
;MFDESLLTNPNSFSNSFNSLNFNEINGLEPSDLISPNPSINKISLIEDSSINLENYRLTAQQSFNLFASKSFEIQSSKDFLTGKTVGTTLVEPDDNTRSTARNLDGLLNNPQTFNDSISSIDTNDYYRFSLSSRSNFNLALNGLSNDVNVQLLDRNGKNIQTSNKTGTNAESISRTLNSGDYFVRVYPNGSISSNYTLNMNAAISDSAGNTLNSAKNFNTLNGNKKVTDYVGSIDTDDYYRFSVSDRSSLNLTVNGMSANADVQFLDRNGNVLQSSTNTGTTAESIGRTIDAGTYYVRVFPVDGANTNYNLDLTARLMDNAGNAIETARNIGSLSGTRTFNDAVNTSDTNDYYRFNLTNNSNFSLTLNGLGADANVQLLDSAGSVLRSSTNTGKTAESISATLNVGDYFVRVFPNGNISTNYQISLTANAVPVDGAGNTLSTARNLGILVDSTQTMSDSVGTSDTNDYYRFSLLNNSNFSLALNGLSNDADVQLLDRNGNFIKSSESGGSTAESISATLNAGDYFVRVFPYGSINTNYNLSLTATSIIAPSLDPITTQWYGTNILDVEIRDLTQNLAADNSLNRNDTISIFRVAKDGGLISADELRDLRTIVANANNFGMQDFVRVLSDKVVNGNVANQKSGIGNLFAGSSDTQMESLIGKWFFGSDRPTTLSSSHTYREINGSLFQNGISADDVKQGQLGDCYYLATLSSIAQEKSSYIQDMFIDNGDNTFTVRFFNNNVADYVTVDRFCPPILREDWFMLAWALLLPIPGMNYGWH
;
A
#
# COMPACT_ATOMS: atom_id res chain seq x y z
N MET A 1 70.07 33.80 -53.11
CA MET A 1 70.55 32.44 -53.38
C MET A 1 70.36 31.62 -52.13
N PHE A 2 69.33 30.79 -52.09
CA PHE A 2 69.42 29.47 -51.48
C PHE A 2 68.65 28.52 -52.40
N ASP A 3 69.28 27.38 -52.61
CA ASP A 3 69.08 26.39 -53.65
C ASP A 3 67.77 25.61 -53.47
N GLU A 4 67.10 25.33 -54.59
CA GLU A 4 65.94 24.46 -54.71
C GLU A 4 66.41 23.01 -54.86
N SER A 5 66.19 22.17 -53.85
CA SER A 5 65.86 20.75 -54.05
C SER A 5 65.47 20.10 -52.74
N LEU A 6 64.55 19.12 -52.83
CA LEU A 6 63.99 18.28 -51.76
C LEU A 6 62.61 18.73 -51.22
N LEU A 7 61.70 19.04 -52.13
CA LEU A 7 60.38 18.43 -52.06
C LEU A 7 60.52 16.95 -52.45
N THR A 8 60.30 16.02 -51.51
CA THR A 8 59.37 14.88 -51.68
C THR A 8 59.44 13.93 -50.48
N ASN A 9 58.28 13.78 -49.84
CA ASN A 9 57.75 12.64 -49.08
C ASN A 9 57.55 12.85 -47.55
N PRO A 10 56.29 12.79 -47.05
CA PRO A 10 55.93 13.01 -45.65
C PRO A 10 55.88 11.68 -44.89
N ASN A 11 56.67 11.52 -43.83
CA ASN A 11 56.46 10.61 -42.68
C ASN A 11 57.79 10.39 -41.92
N SER A 12 58.17 11.33 -41.04
CA SER A 12 59.10 11.05 -39.92
C SER A 12 59.34 12.27 -39.03
N PHE A 13 58.36 12.66 -38.21
CA PHE A 13 58.63 13.50 -37.04
C PHE A 13 57.81 13.00 -35.84
N SER A 14 58.22 11.86 -35.31
CA SER A 14 58.10 11.55 -33.88
C SER A 14 59.51 11.36 -33.34
N ASN A 15 59.73 11.82 -32.10
CA ASN A 15 60.97 11.82 -31.33
C ASN A 15 61.90 13.00 -31.57
N SER A 16 61.80 14.02 -30.70
CA SER A 16 62.94 14.58 -29.92
C SER A 16 62.49 15.81 -29.14
N PHE A 17 61.87 15.65 -27.96
CA PHE A 17 61.90 16.69 -26.91
C PHE A 17 61.77 16.04 -25.54
N ASN A 18 62.90 15.63 -24.97
CA ASN A 18 63.04 15.37 -23.54
C ASN A 18 64.48 15.73 -23.14
N SER A 19 64.66 16.92 -22.59
CA SER A 19 65.62 17.28 -21.53
C SER A 19 65.87 18.78 -21.59
N LEU A 20 65.58 19.48 -20.51
CA LEU A 20 66.49 20.44 -19.86
C LEU A 20 65.84 20.92 -18.56
N ASN A 21 66.61 20.77 -17.50
CA ASN A 21 66.31 21.05 -16.09
C ASN A 21 66.85 22.45 -15.76
N PHE A 22 66.15 23.26 -14.98
CA PHE A 22 66.66 24.56 -14.50
C PHE A 22 66.70 24.59 -12.98
N ASN A 23 67.93 24.58 -12.45
CA ASN A 23 68.28 25.07 -11.12
C ASN A 23 69.36 26.16 -11.30
N GLU A 24 69.39 27.09 -10.33
CA GLU A 24 70.47 28.06 -10.02
C GLU A 24 70.50 29.42 -10.77
N ILE A 25 70.04 30.52 -10.12
CA ILE A 25 70.90 31.50 -9.39
C ILE A 25 70.12 32.76 -8.96
N ASN A 26 70.42 33.18 -7.72
CA ASN A 26 69.88 34.30 -6.94
C ASN A 26 70.35 35.71 -7.37
N GLY A 27 69.56 36.73 -6.98
CA GLY A 27 70.08 37.98 -6.41
C GLY A 27 69.45 39.29 -6.93
N LEU A 28 68.69 40.00 -6.07
CA LEU A 28 68.88 41.41 -5.67
C LEU A 28 67.72 41.89 -4.75
N GLU A 29 68.07 42.69 -3.74
CA GLU A 29 67.26 43.13 -2.60
C GLU A 29 66.21 44.24 -2.88
N PRO A 30 65.22 44.42 -1.97
CA PRO A 30 64.15 45.40 -2.11
C PRO A 30 64.46 46.73 -1.40
N SER A 31 64.77 47.79 -2.16
CA SER A 31 64.64 49.17 -1.69
C SER A 31 64.38 50.11 -2.87
N ASP A 32 63.13 50.55 -3.00
CA ASP A 32 62.75 51.96 -3.23
C ASP A 32 61.24 52.04 -3.55
N LEU A 33 60.49 52.29 -2.48
CA LEU A 33 59.08 52.69 -2.49
C LEU A 33 58.97 54.18 -2.85
N ILE A 34 58.49 54.53 -4.05
CA ILE A 34 57.68 55.75 -4.27
C ILE A 34 56.55 55.45 -5.29
N SER A 35 55.31 55.48 -4.79
CA SER A 35 54.02 55.50 -5.52
C SER A 35 53.71 56.94 -6.02
N PRO A 36 52.74 57.27 -6.94
CA PRO A 36 51.49 56.56 -7.33
C PRO A 36 51.21 56.55 -8.87
N ASN A 37 50.20 55.92 -9.48
CA ASN A 37 48.81 55.52 -9.17
C ASN A 37 48.35 54.47 -10.25
N PRO A 38 47.09 53.96 -10.33
CA PRO A 38 46.77 52.54 -10.26
C PRO A 38 46.19 51.94 -11.56
N SER A 39 45.90 50.63 -11.52
CA SER A 39 45.03 49.84 -12.44
C SER A 39 45.75 48.80 -13.30
N ILE A 40 46.40 47.82 -12.68
CA ILE A 40 46.56 46.48 -13.30
C ILE A 40 46.26 45.44 -12.21
N ASN A 41 45.15 44.71 -12.38
CA ASN A 41 44.82 43.58 -11.52
C ASN A 41 45.82 42.44 -11.76
N LYS A 42 46.46 42.02 -10.66
CA LYS A 42 47.27 40.81 -10.53
C LYS A 42 46.51 39.59 -11.03
N ILE A 43 47.10 38.84 -11.95
CA ILE A 43 46.82 37.41 -12.11
C ILE A 43 47.76 36.66 -11.18
N SER A 44 47.18 35.95 -10.22
CA SER A 44 47.87 35.01 -9.33
C SER A 44 48.32 33.80 -10.13
N LEU A 45 49.62 33.53 -10.16
CA LEU A 45 50.17 32.25 -10.61
C LEU A 45 49.93 31.21 -9.52
N ILE A 46 49.15 30.18 -9.84
CA ILE A 46 49.17 28.90 -9.13
C ILE A 46 49.89 27.92 -10.05
N GLU A 47 50.91 27.27 -9.50
CA GLU A 47 51.61 26.14 -10.10
C GLU A 47 50.61 25.00 -10.34
N ASP A 48 50.40 24.63 -11.60
CA ASP A 48 49.92 23.29 -11.92
C ASP A 48 50.66 22.74 -13.14
N SER A 49 51.30 21.60 -12.90
CA SER A 49 52.11 20.83 -13.81
C SER A 49 51.25 20.10 -14.83
N SER A 50 50.87 20.78 -15.92
CA SER A 50 50.48 20.13 -17.17
C SER A 50 50.62 21.09 -18.35
N ILE A 51 51.83 21.17 -18.91
CA ILE A 51 52.07 21.92 -20.15
C ILE A 51 51.36 21.18 -21.28
N ASN A 52 50.19 21.70 -21.66
CA ASN A 52 49.43 21.26 -22.82
C ASN A 52 50.13 21.76 -24.10
N LEU A 53 50.79 20.83 -24.81
CA LEU A 53 51.50 21.07 -26.07
C LEU A 53 50.62 21.76 -27.14
N GLU A 54 49.30 21.61 -27.04
CA GLU A 54 48.33 22.14 -28.00
C GLU A 54 48.12 23.66 -27.89
N ASN A 55 48.21 24.20 -26.66
CA ASN A 55 48.11 25.65 -26.46
C ASN A 55 49.31 26.39 -27.05
N TYR A 56 50.50 25.78 -27.02
CA TYR A 56 51.73 26.33 -27.62
C TYR A 56 51.69 26.24 -29.16
N ARG A 57 51.08 25.19 -29.72
CA ARG A 57 50.85 25.06 -31.17
C ARG A 57 49.88 26.12 -31.69
N LEU A 58 48.79 26.38 -30.95
CA LEU A 58 47.82 27.42 -31.31
C LEU A 58 48.43 28.83 -31.24
N THR A 59 49.24 29.12 -30.21
CA THR A 59 49.96 30.41 -30.13
C THR A 59 51.05 30.55 -31.18
N ALA A 60 51.75 29.46 -31.53
CA ALA A 60 52.75 29.47 -32.60
C ALA A 60 52.11 29.65 -34.00
N GLN A 61 50.96 29.02 -34.26
CA GLN A 61 50.22 29.19 -35.51
C GLN A 61 49.62 30.60 -35.63
N GLN A 62 49.08 31.15 -34.54
CA GLN A 62 48.61 32.54 -34.49
C GLN A 62 49.76 33.54 -34.69
N SER A 63 50.93 33.27 -34.11
CA SER A 63 52.14 34.10 -34.30
C SER A 63 52.71 33.99 -35.71
N PHE A 64 52.66 32.81 -36.34
CA PHE A 64 53.06 32.60 -37.73
C PHE A 64 52.12 33.30 -38.72
N ASN A 65 50.81 33.25 -38.49
CA ASN A 65 49.82 33.96 -39.31
C ASN A 65 49.96 35.49 -39.16
N LEU A 66 50.27 35.98 -37.95
CA LEU A 66 50.57 37.39 -37.70
C LEU A 66 51.88 37.82 -38.40
N PHE A 67 52.90 36.95 -38.40
CA PHE A 67 54.16 37.20 -39.11
C PHE A 67 53.96 37.20 -40.64
N ALA A 68 53.17 36.28 -41.19
CA ALA A 68 52.84 36.22 -42.61
C ALA A 68 52.05 37.46 -43.09
N SER A 69 51.13 37.97 -42.27
CA SER A 69 50.38 39.19 -42.58
C SER A 69 51.26 40.45 -42.58
N LYS A 70 52.22 40.56 -41.64
CA LYS A 70 53.19 41.67 -41.60
C LYS A 70 54.29 41.56 -42.67
N SER A 71 54.63 40.34 -43.10
CA SER A 71 55.60 40.11 -44.18
C SER A 71 55.11 40.65 -45.52
N PHE A 72 53.79 40.66 -45.73
CA PHE A 72 53.16 41.19 -46.94
C PHE A 72 53.18 42.72 -46.98
N GLU A 73 53.07 43.39 -45.83
CA GLU A 73 53.19 44.86 -45.72
C GLU A 73 54.61 45.36 -46.09
N ILE A 74 55.66 44.61 -45.76
CA ILE A 74 57.07 45.06 -45.98
C ILE A 74 57.48 44.99 -47.45
N GLN A 75 56.83 44.14 -48.26
CA GLN A 75 57.17 43.98 -49.69
C GLN A 75 56.76 45.18 -50.56
N SER A 76 55.88 46.06 -50.05
CA SER A 76 55.48 47.31 -50.72
C SER A 76 56.46 48.48 -50.50
N SER A 77 57.39 48.40 -49.54
CA SER A 77 58.31 49.52 -49.23
C SER A 77 59.64 49.48 -49.99
N LYS A 78 59.93 48.41 -50.76
CA LYS A 78 61.19 48.29 -51.52
C LYS A 78 61.23 49.14 -52.80
N ASP A 79 60.07 49.57 -53.30
CA ASP A 79 59.95 50.41 -54.49
C ASP A 79 60.01 51.92 -54.18
N PHE A 80 60.12 52.32 -52.91
CA PHE A 80 60.20 53.73 -52.49
C PHE A 80 61.62 54.34 -52.63
N LEU A 81 62.66 53.55 -52.97
CA LEU A 81 64.05 54.01 -52.99
C LEU A 81 64.69 54.15 -54.39
N THR A 82 63.93 54.05 -55.49
CA THR A 82 64.44 54.33 -56.84
C THR A 82 63.46 55.23 -57.59
N GLY A 83 63.64 56.55 -57.45
CA GLY A 83 62.77 57.59 -58.02
C GLY A 83 62.57 57.49 -59.54
N LYS A 84 61.58 56.70 -59.96
CA LYS A 84 61.10 56.58 -61.33
C LYS A 84 59.59 56.70 -61.33
N THR A 85 59.11 57.87 -61.72
CA THR A 85 57.69 58.15 -61.96
C THR A 85 57.21 57.26 -63.09
N VAL A 86 56.34 56.29 -62.79
CA VAL A 86 55.47 55.63 -63.75
C VAL A 86 54.06 55.70 -63.18
N GLY A 87 53.17 56.37 -63.89
CA GLY A 87 51.76 56.38 -63.55
C GLY A 87 51.19 54.98 -63.73
N THR A 88 50.84 54.34 -62.62
CA THR A 88 49.95 53.18 -62.57
C THR A 88 48.93 53.48 -61.49
N THR A 89 47.68 53.68 -61.87
CA THR A 89 46.53 53.48 -61.01
C THR A 89 46.75 52.21 -60.20
N LEU A 90 46.72 52.32 -58.87
CA LEU A 90 46.58 51.16 -57.99
C LEU A 90 45.34 50.41 -58.47
N VAL A 91 45.52 49.22 -59.01
CA VAL A 91 44.43 48.30 -59.28
C VAL A 91 44.04 47.77 -57.90
N GLU A 92 42.89 48.24 -57.39
CA GLU A 92 42.18 47.60 -56.26
C GLU A 92 42.12 46.09 -56.52
N PRO A 93 42.16 45.22 -55.49
CA PRO A 93 41.82 43.82 -55.68
C PRO A 93 40.46 43.75 -56.37
N ASP A 94 40.30 42.98 -57.45
CA ASP A 94 39.04 42.91 -58.22
C ASP A 94 37.87 42.30 -57.39
N ASP A 95 37.42 42.85 -56.27
CA ASP A 95 36.41 42.26 -55.37
C ASP A 95 34.96 42.57 -55.77
N ASN A 96 34.78 43.07 -56.99
CA ASN A 96 33.49 43.38 -57.64
C ASN A 96 32.53 42.21 -57.83
N THR A 97 32.95 40.98 -57.52
CA THR A 97 32.13 39.78 -57.68
C THR A 97 32.24 38.86 -56.47
N ARG A 98 31.25 38.00 -56.25
CA ARG A 98 31.32 36.96 -55.19
C ARG A 98 32.50 36.01 -55.34
N SER A 99 32.96 35.73 -56.57
CA SER A 99 34.11 34.84 -56.83
C SER A 99 35.45 35.46 -56.45
N THR A 100 35.51 36.78 -56.38
CA THR A 100 36.72 37.55 -56.09
C THR A 100 36.65 38.28 -54.75
N ALA A 101 35.61 37.97 -53.95
CA ALA A 101 35.37 38.58 -52.66
C ALA A 101 36.56 38.46 -51.71
N ARG A 102 36.84 39.53 -50.97
CA ARG A 102 37.87 39.56 -49.94
C ARG A 102 37.56 38.55 -48.83
N ASN A 103 38.44 37.59 -48.60
CA ASN A 103 38.24 36.52 -47.62
C ASN A 103 38.58 36.97 -46.19
N LEU A 104 37.63 36.81 -45.27
CA LEU A 104 37.72 37.17 -43.85
C LEU A 104 37.57 35.98 -42.90
N ASP A 105 37.66 34.75 -43.40
CA ASP A 105 37.48 33.54 -42.59
C ASP A 105 38.34 33.56 -41.31
N GLY A 106 37.70 33.32 -40.17
CA GLY A 106 38.35 33.29 -38.85
C GLY A 106 38.73 34.65 -38.25
N LEU A 107 38.57 35.76 -38.98
CA LEU A 107 38.97 37.10 -38.49
C LEU A 107 37.88 37.80 -37.66
N LEU A 108 36.61 37.47 -37.89
CA LEU A 108 35.48 38.22 -37.33
C LEU A 108 35.18 37.92 -35.84
N ASN A 109 35.89 36.98 -35.21
CA ASN A 109 35.77 36.73 -33.76
C ASN A 109 36.15 37.96 -32.91
N ASN A 110 36.90 38.90 -33.50
CA ASN A 110 37.15 40.23 -32.96
C ASN A 110 36.67 41.30 -33.95
N PRO A 111 36.28 42.50 -33.49
CA PRO A 111 35.92 43.60 -34.38
C PRO A 111 37.01 43.92 -35.41
N GLN A 112 36.64 43.83 -36.69
CA GLN A 112 37.48 44.20 -37.82
C GLN A 112 37.00 45.53 -38.41
N THR A 113 37.91 46.30 -38.99
CA THR A 113 37.64 47.57 -39.67
C THR A 113 38.34 47.58 -41.02
N PHE A 114 37.60 47.91 -42.07
CA PHE A 114 38.08 48.01 -43.44
C PHE A 114 37.76 49.41 -43.95
N ASN A 115 38.70 50.06 -44.63
CA ASN A 115 38.47 51.34 -45.30
C ASN A 115 38.63 51.10 -46.80
N ASP A 116 37.65 51.55 -47.59
CA ASP A 116 37.63 51.30 -49.02
C ASP A 116 36.80 52.37 -49.78
N SER A 117 36.66 52.22 -51.10
CA SER A 117 35.87 53.14 -51.91
C SER A 117 35.13 52.49 -53.09
N ILE A 118 33.88 52.91 -53.31
CA ILE A 118 33.09 52.57 -54.49
C ILE A 118 33.22 53.68 -55.55
N SER A 119 33.25 53.34 -56.84
CA SER A 119 33.31 54.26 -57.98
C SER A 119 32.60 53.72 -59.25
N SER A 120 32.74 54.43 -60.38
CA SER A 120 32.20 53.98 -61.67
C SER A 120 32.96 52.81 -62.31
N ILE A 121 34.18 52.55 -61.84
CA ILE A 121 35.01 51.40 -62.24
C ILE A 121 34.88 50.32 -61.17
N ASP A 122 34.86 50.73 -59.91
CA ASP A 122 34.74 49.87 -58.74
C ASP A 122 33.32 49.86 -58.19
N THR A 123 32.46 49.06 -58.82
CA THR A 123 31.00 49.18 -58.67
C THR A 123 30.42 48.43 -57.47
N ASN A 124 31.17 47.51 -56.88
CA ASN A 124 30.77 46.69 -55.75
C ASN A 124 32.01 46.20 -55.00
N ASP A 125 31.89 46.05 -53.69
CA ASP A 125 32.94 45.39 -52.90
C ASP A 125 32.29 44.21 -52.19
N TYR A 126 32.80 43.00 -52.45
CA TYR A 126 32.34 41.79 -51.80
C TYR A 126 33.34 41.32 -50.75
N TYR A 127 32.84 41.04 -49.55
CA TYR A 127 33.59 40.41 -48.46
C TYR A 127 32.97 39.04 -48.17
N ARG A 128 33.79 37.99 -48.06
CA ARG A 128 33.34 36.63 -47.71
C ARG A 128 33.81 36.28 -46.31
N PHE A 129 32.95 35.64 -45.51
CA PHE A 129 33.35 35.06 -44.23
C PHE A 129 32.59 33.76 -43.94
N SER A 130 33.26 32.82 -43.28
CA SER A 130 32.69 31.60 -42.74
C SER A 130 32.54 31.71 -41.22
N LEU A 131 31.37 31.32 -40.72
CA LEU A 131 31.10 31.15 -39.28
C LEU A 131 31.17 29.67 -38.93
N SER A 132 32.03 29.31 -37.97
CA SER A 132 32.14 27.95 -37.45
C SER A 132 31.03 27.57 -36.47
N SER A 133 30.41 28.57 -35.84
CA SER A 133 29.35 28.42 -34.85
C SER A 133 28.32 29.53 -35.00
N ARG A 134 27.13 29.32 -34.41
CA ARG A 134 26.11 30.37 -34.38
C ARG A 134 26.69 31.62 -33.74
N SER A 135 26.66 32.74 -34.45
CA SER A 135 27.34 33.97 -34.05
C SER A 135 26.42 35.18 -34.19
N ASN A 136 26.59 36.15 -33.30
CA ASN A 136 25.96 37.45 -33.40
C ASN A 136 26.81 38.33 -34.32
N PHE A 137 26.41 38.42 -35.58
CA PHE A 137 27.04 39.22 -36.60
C PHE A 137 26.56 40.67 -36.55
N ASN A 138 27.49 41.60 -36.42
CA ASN A 138 27.21 43.02 -36.51
C ASN A 138 28.08 43.66 -37.60
N LEU A 139 27.44 44.51 -38.39
CA LEU A 139 28.05 45.29 -39.45
C LEU A 139 27.62 46.75 -39.31
N ALA A 140 28.57 47.65 -39.48
CA ALA A 140 28.31 49.08 -39.64
C ALA A 140 29.15 49.65 -40.78
N LEU A 141 28.49 50.33 -41.72
CA LEU A 141 29.11 51.05 -42.83
C LEU A 141 29.02 52.56 -42.56
N ASN A 142 30.16 53.21 -42.39
CA ASN A 142 30.28 54.62 -42.01
C ASN A 142 31.17 55.37 -43.01
N GLY A 143 31.39 56.67 -42.77
CA GLY A 143 32.34 57.46 -43.57
C GLY A 143 31.87 57.78 -44.99
N LEU A 144 30.58 57.64 -45.27
CA LEU A 144 29.99 57.79 -46.60
C LEU A 144 30.00 59.26 -47.05
N SER A 145 30.52 59.52 -48.25
CA SER A 145 30.43 60.82 -48.93
C SER A 145 29.26 60.91 -49.91
N ASN A 146 28.72 59.76 -50.35
CA ASN A 146 27.51 59.64 -51.17
C ASN A 146 26.70 58.38 -50.75
N ASP A 147 25.52 58.19 -51.37
CA ASP A 147 24.55 57.13 -51.02
C ASP A 147 25.04 55.71 -51.37
N VAL A 148 25.53 54.97 -50.37
CA VAL A 148 26.03 53.60 -50.52
C VAL A 148 25.25 52.67 -49.60
N ASN A 149 24.82 51.55 -50.16
CA ASN A 149 24.02 50.54 -49.48
C ASN A 149 24.86 49.32 -49.15
N VAL A 150 24.37 48.50 -48.22
CA VAL A 150 25.00 47.24 -47.85
C VAL A 150 24.00 46.09 -47.81
N GLN A 151 24.44 44.93 -48.27
CA GLN A 151 23.68 43.69 -48.30
C GLN A 151 24.45 42.57 -47.59
N LEU A 152 23.74 41.80 -46.78
CA LEU A 152 24.18 40.51 -46.26
C LEU A 152 23.53 39.40 -47.09
N LEU A 153 24.34 38.46 -47.57
CA LEU A 153 23.98 37.40 -48.50
C LEU A 153 24.36 36.03 -47.93
N ASP A 154 23.60 34.99 -48.27
CA ASP A 154 23.99 33.60 -47.97
C ASP A 154 25.03 33.06 -48.97
N ARG A 155 25.50 31.81 -48.76
CA ARG A 155 26.45 31.12 -49.64
C ARG A 155 26.02 31.10 -51.12
N ASN A 156 24.72 31.03 -51.40
CA ASN A 156 24.18 30.97 -52.75
C ASN A 156 24.01 32.36 -53.39
N GLY A 157 24.22 33.43 -52.62
CA GLY A 157 24.05 34.82 -53.04
C GLY A 157 22.62 35.33 -52.88
N LYS A 158 21.77 34.61 -52.13
CA LYS A 158 20.43 35.08 -51.78
C LYS A 158 20.54 36.16 -50.71
N ASN A 159 19.77 37.24 -50.87
CA ASN A 159 19.71 38.31 -49.87
C ASN A 159 19.11 37.81 -48.54
N ILE A 160 19.87 37.97 -47.46
CA ILE A 160 19.43 37.75 -46.08
C ILE A 160 18.87 39.05 -45.51
N GLN A 161 19.59 40.16 -45.71
CA GLN A 161 19.19 41.48 -45.25
C GLN A 161 19.85 42.58 -46.08
N THR A 162 19.16 43.71 -46.24
CA THR A 162 19.68 44.93 -46.86
C THR A 162 19.52 46.09 -45.87
N SER A 163 20.49 46.99 -45.84
CA SER A 163 20.38 48.32 -45.24
C SER A 163 20.63 49.35 -46.34
N ASN A 164 19.66 50.24 -46.55
CA ASN A 164 19.61 51.17 -47.67
C ASN A 164 19.05 52.56 -47.30
N LYS A 165 19.62 53.18 -46.26
CA LYS A 165 19.23 54.51 -45.83
C LYS A 165 19.72 55.54 -46.86
N THR A 166 18.86 56.48 -47.21
CA THR A 166 19.17 57.48 -48.23
C THR A 166 20.31 58.42 -47.80
N GLY A 167 21.11 58.89 -48.76
CA GLY A 167 22.15 59.90 -48.55
C GLY A 167 23.38 59.35 -47.81
N THR A 168 24.04 60.15 -46.97
CA THR A 168 25.28 59.77 -46.28
C THR A 168 25.04 59.14 -44.90
N ASN A 169 23.85 58.58 -44.67
CA ASN A 169 23.51 57.97 -43.38
C ASN A 169 24.24 56.64 -43.23
N ALA A 170 24.74 56.34 -42.03
CA ALA A 170 25.43 55.08 -41.78
C ALA A 170 24.50 53.87 -41.95
N GLU A 171 24.97 52.85 -42.66
CA GLU A 171 24.27 51.57 -42.80
C GLU A 171 24.63 50.61 -41.68
N SER A 172 23.69 49.75 -41.30
CA SER A 172 23.92 48.81 -40.20
C SER A 172 23.11 47.55 -40.36
N ILE A 173 23.74 46.40 -40.15
CA ILE A 173 23.08 45.09 -40.10
C ILE A 173 23.50 44.40 -38.80
N SER A 174 22.53 43.99 -37.99
CA SER A 174 22.77 43.17 -36.80
C SER A 174 21.88 41.94 -36.87
N ARG A 175 22.49 40.76 -36.86
CA ARG A 175 21.84 39.47 -37.11
C ARG A 175 22.52 38.37 -36.33
N THR A 176 21.74 37.50 -35.70
CA THR A 176 22.24 36.17 -35.37
C THR A 176 22.26 35.32 -36.64
N LEU A 177 23.43 34.79 -36.96
CA LEU A 177 23.67 33.93 -38.11
C LEU A 177 24.06 32.54 -37.61
N ASN A 178 23.54 31.51 -38.26
CA ASN A 178 23.98 30.14 -38.03
C ASN A 178 25.40 29.96 -38.60
N SER A 179 26.05 28.84 -38.28
CA SER A 179 27.29 28.48 -38.98
C SER A 179 27.07 28.39 -40.49
N GLY A 180 28.12 28.66 -41.26
CA GLY A 180 28.06 28.65 -42.71
C GLY A 180 28.80 29.81 -43.36
N ASP A 181 28.72 29.86 -44.68
CA ASP A 181 29.40 30.85 -45.51
C ASP A 181 28.46 32.00 -45.86
N TYR A 182 28.96 33.21 -45.71
CA TYR A 182 28.22 34.44 -45.95
C TYR A 182 29.04 35.42 -46.77
N PHE A 183 28.32 36.36 -47.41
CA PHE A 183 28.93 37.48 -48.10
C PHE A 183 28.32 38.79 -47.65
N VAL A 184 29.14 39.82 -47.53
CA VAL A 184 28.71 41.22 -47.48
C VAL A 184 28.99 41.84 -48.83
N ARG A 185 28.02 42.58 -49.37
CA ARG A 185 28.16 43.38 -50.58
C ARG A 185 27.93 44.84 -50.24
N VAL A 186 28.92 45.69 -50.50
CA VAL A 186 28.79 47.15 -50.47
C VAL A 186 28.58 47.62 -51.91
N TYR A 187 27.59 48.48 -52.17
CA TYR A 187 27.26 48.90 -53.53
C TYR A 187 26.59 50.29 -53.58
N PRO A 188 26.79 51.08 -54.64
CA PRO A 188 26.29 52.45 -54.72
C PRO A 188 24.81 52.50 -55.09
N ASN A 189 24.11 53.53 -54.63
CA ASN A 189 22.78 53.90 -55.13
C ASN A 189 22.91 54.82 -56.35
N GLY A 190 23.11 54.23 -57.53
CA GLY A 190 23.33 54.95 -58.80
C GLY A 190 24.81 55.06 -59.19
N SER A 191 25.14 55.89 -60.18
CA SER A 191 26.52 56.07 -60.69
C SER A 191 27.28 57.14 -59.91
N ILE A 192 27.57 56.84 -58.65
CA ILE A 192 28.26 57.74 -57.71
C ILE A 192 29.55 57.10 -57.19
N SER A 193 30.45 57.91 -56.64
CA SER A 193 31.62 57.42 -55.91
C SER A 193 31.53 57.78 -54.44
N SER A 194 31.99 56.90 -53.55
CA SER A 194 32.05 57.19 -52.13
C SER A 194 33.14 56.37 -51.46
N ASN A 195 33.88 57.01 -50.56
CA ASN A 195 34.68 56.29 -49.59
C ASN A 195 33.75 55.70 -48.50
N TYR A 196 34.21 54.66 -47.82
CA TYR A 196 33.53 54.13 -46.65
C TYR A 196 34.50 53.49 -45.65
N THR A 197 34.00 53.31 -44.43
CA THR A 197 34.61 52.51 -43.37
C THR A 197 33.62 51.42 -42.96
N LEU A 198 33.99 50.16 -43.21
CA LEU A 198 33.20 48.97 -42.89
C LEU A 198 33.72 48.31 -41.62
N ASN A 199 32.90 48.32 -40.56
CA ASN A 199 33.19 47.62 -39.31
C ASN A 199 32.37 46.33 -39.26
N MET A 200 33.03 45.21 -39.00
CA MET A 200 32.37 43.90 -38.90
C MET A 200 32.86 43.10 -37.70
N ASN A 201 31.96 42.43 -37.01
CA ASN A 201 32.27 41.41 -36.02
C ASN A 201 31.25 40.27 -36.07
N ALA A 202 31.64 39.10 -35.58
CA ALA A 202 30.79 37.95 -35.39
C ALA A 202 31.20 37.26 -34.07
N ALA A 203 30.58 37.68 -32.98
CA ALA A 203 30.85 37.08 -31.68
C ALA A 203 30.14 35.72 -31.59
N ILE A 204 30.90 34.67 -31.26
CA ILE A 204 30.36 33.32 -31.03
C ILE A 204 29.26 33.38 -29.95
N SER A 205 28.13 32.74 -30.22
CA SER A 205 27.00 32.60 -29.30
C SER A 205 26.90 31.15 -28.82
N ASP A 206 28.01 30.60 -28.32
CA ASP A 206 28.09 29.30 -27.65
C ASP A 206 28.00 29.54 -26.14
N SER A 207 27.05 28.88 -25.47
CA SER A 207 26.84 29.01 -24.04
C SER A 207 27.07 27.72 -23.25
N ALA A 208 27.44 26.61 -23.90
CA ALA A 208 27.64 25.31 -23.27
C ALA A 208 29.07 24.80 -23.52
N GLY A 209 29.55 23.93 -22.64
CA GLY A 209 30.93 23.44 -22.73
C GLY A 209 31.01 22.06 -23.33
N ASN A 210 32.08 21.79 -24.08
CA ASN A 210 32.39 20.49 -24.69
C ASN A 210 32.81 19.37 -23.72
N THR A 211 32.81 19.62 -22.41
CA THR A 211 33.18 18.63 -21.38
C THR A 211 32.30 18.75 -20.15
N LEU A 212 32.23 17.71 -19.31
CA LEU A 212 31.53 17.76 -18.02
C LEU A 212 32.01 18.91 -17.11
N ASN A 213 33.31 19.25 -17.16
CA ASN A 213 33.89 20.32 -16.34
C ASN A 213 33.53 21.72 -16.85
N SER A 214 33.38 21.88 -18.16
CA SER A 214 32.96 23.14 -18.79
C SER A 214 31.44 23.25 -18.95
N ALA A 215 30.67 22.27 -18.47
CA ALA A 215 29.23 22.21 -18.63
C ALA A 215 28.51 23.48 -18.11
N LYS A 216 27.53 23.96 -18.87
CA LYS A 216 26.68 25.08 -18.47
C LYS A 216 25.85 24.68 -17.25
N ASN A 217 26.06 25.37 -16.13
CA ASN A 217 25.42 25.02 -14.87
C ASN A 217 24.08 25.75 -14.67
N PHE A 218 22.99 25.00 -14.58
CA PHE A 218 21.66 25.51 -14.21
C PHE A 218 21.40 25.53 -12.70
N ASN A 219 22.35 25.10 -11.87
CA ASN A 219 22.18 24.88 -10.44
C ASN A 219 20.99 23.93 -10.16
N THR A 220 20.28 24.12 -9.05
CA THR A 220 19.06 23.38 -8.76
C THR A 220 17.96 23.76 -9.74
N LEU A 221 17.38 22.75 -10.41
CA LEU A 221 16.30 22.93 -11.38
C LEU A 221 15.03 23.42 -10.67
N ASN A 222 14.81 24.73 -10.71
CA ASN A 222 13.56 25.36 -10.30
C ASN A 222 12.79 25.83 -11.54
N GLY A 223 11.69 25.14 -11.84
CA GLY A 223 10.86 25.42 -13.01
C GLY A 223 11.48 24.94 -14.33
N ASN A 224 11.09 25.58 -15.43
CA ASN A 224 11.57 25.23 -16.77
C ASN A 224 12.82 26.03 -17.15
N LYS A 225 13.87 25.33 -17.62
CA LYS A 225 15.04 25.93 -18.26
C LYS A 225 14.97 25.74 -19.77
N LYS A 226 14.99 26.87 -20.47
CA LYS A 226 15.07 26.92 -21.94
C LYS A 226 16.38 27.55 -22.36
N VAL A 227 17.12 26.86 -23.23
CA VAL A 227 18.33 27.37 -23.86
C VAL A 227 18.27 27.12 -25.35
N THR A 228 18.82 28.04 -26.13
CA THR A 228 19.08 27.84 -27.55
C THR A 228 20.59 27.82 -27.73
N ASP A 229 21.11 26.79 -28.39
CA ASP A 229 22.55 26.61 -28.60
C ASP A 229 22.83 25.92 -29.96
N TYR A 230 24.06 25.46 -30.18
CA TYR A 230 24.53 24.92 -31.44
C TYR A 230 25.55 23.79 -31.21
N VAL A 231 25.46 22.73 -32.01
CA VAL A 231 26.52 21.71 -32.11
C VAL A 231 26.94 21.49 -33.57
N GLY A 232 28.17 21.05 -33.79
CA GLY A 232 28.74 20.87 -35.12
C GLY A 232 30.12 20.24 -35.14
N SER A 233 30.78 20.26 -36.31
CA SER A 233 32.08 19.62 -36.51
C SER A 233 33.24 20.24 -35.73
N ILE A 234 33.07 21.48 -35.26
CA ILE A 234 34.03 22.20 -34.40
C ILE A 234 33.57 22.22 -32.95
N ASP A 235 32.26 22.22 -32.74
CA ASP A 235 31.60 22.31 -31.44
C ASP A 235 30.84 21.01 -31.17
N THR A 236 31.59 19.98 -30.79
CA THR A 236 31.14 18.59 -30.93
C THR A 236 30.17 18.17 -29.83
N ASP A 237 30.12 18.92 -28.74
CA ASP A 237 29.41 18.54 -27.54
C ASP A 237 28.95 19.76 -26.75
N ASP A 238 27.69 19.72 -26.34
CA ASP A 238 27.17 20.68 -25.37
C ASP A 238 26.75 19.96 -24.10
N TYR A 239 27.50 20.19 -23.02
CA TYR A 239 27.15 19.70 -21.70
C TYR A 239 26.41 20.75 -20.88
N TYR A 240 25.32 20.32 -20.27
CA TYR A 240 24.56 21.07 -19.28
C TYR A 240 24.56 20.30 -17.96
N ARG A 241 24.73 21.01 -16.85
CA ARG A 241 24.68 20.43 -15.50
C ARG A 241 23.52 21.01 -14.71
N PHE A 242 22.83 20.18 -13.96
CA PHE A 242 21.82 20.63 -13.00
C PHE A 242 21.77 19.71 -11.78
N SER A 243 21.12 20.17 -10.71
CA SER A 243 20.76 19.33 -9.57
C SER A 243 19.26 19.34 -9.31
N VAL A 244 18.77 18.30 -8.67
CA VAL A 244 17.44 18.26 -8.04
C VAL A 244 17.62 17.97 -6.56
N SER A 245 16.86 18.66 -5.71
CA SER A 245 16.93 18.49 -4.25
C SER A 245 16.25 17.21 -3.77
N ASP A 246 15.22 16.78 -4.50
CA ASP A 246 14.38 15.64 -4.14
C ASP A 246 13.94 14.87 -5.39
N ARG A 247 13.32 13.70 -5.19
CA ARG A 247 12.85 12.85 -6.29
C ARG A 247 11.92 13.63 -7.22
N SER A 248 12.27 13.66 -8.49
CA SER A 248 11.62 14.52 -9.48
C SER A 248 11.29 13.75 -10.77
N SER A 249 10.21 14.16 -11.43
CA SER A 249 9.92 13.79 -12.82
C SER A 249 10.66 14.73 -13.75
N LEU A 250 11.66 14.20 -14.46
CA LEU A 250 12.45 14.89 -15.48
C LEU A 250 11.72 14.81 -16.83
N ASN A 251 11.59 15.95 -17.50
CA ASN A 251 11.29 16.04 -18.92
C ASN A 251 12.37 16.89 -19.61
N LEU A 252 13.06 16.27 -20.56
CA LEU A 252 14.11 16.83 -21.38
C LEU A 252 13.65 16.75 -22.84
N THR A 253 13.72 17.86 -23.58
CA THR A 253 13.42 17.91 -25.01
C THR A 253 14.45 18.76 -25.73
N VAL A 254 14.94 18.28 -26.87
CA VAL A 254 15.81 19.03 -27.79
C VAL A 254 15.09 19.15 -29.13
N ASN A 255 14.81 20.37 -29.59
CA ASN A 255 14.05 20.61 -30.81
C ASN A 255 14.59 21.78 -31.63
N GLY A 256 13.93 22.14 -32.73
CA GLY A 256 14.33 23.28 -33.57
C GLY A 256 15.62 23.05 -34.35
N MET A 257 15.97 21.79 -34.58
CA MET A 257 17.20 21.37 -35.24
C MET A 257 17.17 21.61 -36.76
N SER A 258 18.28 22.09 -37.31
CA SER A 258 18.47 22.26 -38.77
C SER A 258 19.17 21.07 -39.41
N ALA A 259 19.84 20.22 -38.63
CA ALA A 259 20.43 18.94 -39.02
C ALA A 259 20.41 17.97 -37.82
N ASN A 260 20.88 16.73 -37.99
CA ASN A 260 20.72 15.70 -36.96
C ASN A 260 21.65 15.88 -35.75
N ALA A 261 21.09 15.83 -34.55
CA ALA A 261 21.82 15.77 -33.29
C ALA A 261 21.06 14.91 -32.28
N ASP A 262 21.82 14.19 -31.47
CA ASP A 262 21.31 13.27 -30.47
C ASP A 262 21.45 13.87 -29.06
N VAL A 263 20.73 13.30 -28.09
CA VAL A 263 20.83 13.71 -26.69
C VAL A 263 21.07 12.53 -25.76
N GLN A 264 21.93 12.74 -24.78
CA GLN A 264 22.22 11.82 -23.68
C GLN A 264 21.90 12.48 -22.34
N PHE A 265 21.30 11.70 -21.44
CA PHE A 265 21.14 12.02 -20.03
C PHE A 265 22.12 11.20 -19.20
N LEU A 266 22.92 11.86 -18.35
CA LEU A 266 24.06 11.24 -17.67
C LEU A 266 24.00 11.48 -16.14
N ASP A 267 24.61 10.55 -15.39
CA ASP A 267 24.82 10.68 -13.95
C ASP A 267 25.96 11.66 -13.61
N ARG A 268 26.24 11.84 -12.31
CA ARG A 268 27.32 12.73 -11.81
C ARG A 268 28.71 12.35 -12.34
N ASN A 269 28.93 11.08 -12.65
CA ASN A 269 30.22 10.55 -13.09
C ASN A 269 30.36 10.53 -14.62
N GLY A 270 29.32 10.96 -15.36
CA GLY A 270 29.31 10.94 -16.82
C GLY A 270 28.87 9.61 -17.42
N ASN A 271 28.31 8.68 -16.63
CA ASN A 271 27.73 7.47 -17.19
C ASN A 271 26.38 7.79 -17.84
N VAL A 272 26.16 7.28 -19.06
CA VAL A 272 24.89 7.46 -19.77
C VAL A 272 23.79 6.67 -19.06
N LEU A 273 22.78 7.39 -18.57
CA LEU A 273 21.59 6.82 -17.96
C LEU A 273 20.49 6.55 -18.98
N GLN A 274 20.42 7.35 -20.05
CA GLN A 274 19.48 7.21 -21.17
C GLN A 274 19.92 8.07 -22.37
N SER A 275 19.56 7.65 -23.58
CA SER A 275 19.77 8.41 -24.82
C SER A 275 18.47 8.54 -25.61
N SER A 276 18.38 9.56 -26.46
CA SER A 276 17.42 9.67 -27.56
C SER A 276 18.21 9.99 -28.82
N THR A 277 17.95 9.23 -29.89
CA THR A 277 18.73 9.23 -31.15
C THR A 277 17.80 9.17 -32.37
N ASN A 278 16.77 10.02 -32.42
CA ASN A 278 15.88 10.04 -33.56
C ASN A 278 16.63 10.52 -34.81
N THR A 279 16.18 10.11 -35.99
CA THR A 279 16.85 10.50 -37.24
C THR A 279 16.34 11.85 -37.76
N GLY A 280 17.21 12.55 -38.48
CA GLY A 280 16.86 13.77 -39.20
C GLY A 280 16.73 14.99 -38.29
N THR A 281 15.60 15.68 -38.31
CA THR A 281 15.33 16.88 -37.49
C THR A 281 14.18 16.68 -36.50
N THR A 282 13.80 15.41 -36.28
CA THR A 282 12.80 15.03 -35.30
C THR A 282 13.30 15.42 -33.91
N ALA A 283 12.44 15.96 -33.06
CA ALA A 283 12.86 16.35 -31.71
C ALA A 283 13.34 15.14 -30.89
N GLU A 284 14.38 15.33 -30.10
CA GLU A 284 14.81 14.36 -29.11
C GLU A 284 14.06 14.58 -27.80
N SER A 285 13.70 13.48 -27.12
CA SER A 285 12.98 13.59 -25.85
C SER A 285 13.35 12.48 -24.87
N ILE A 286 13.56 12.86 -23.61
CA ILE A 286 13.81 11.94 -22.50
C ILE A 286 12.87 12.32 -21.35
N GLY A 287 12.02 11.39 -20.94
CA GLY A 287 11.19 11.50 -19.75
C GLY A 287 11.50 10.38 -18.76
N ARG A 288 11.82 10.70 -17.51
CA ARG A 288 12.08 9.69 -16.46
C ARG A 288 11.97 10.27 -15.06
N THR A 289 11.86 9.39 -14.07
CA THR A 289 12.03 9.77 -12.67
C THR A 289 13.51 9.76 -12.30
N ILE A 290 13.95 10.78 -11.56
CA ILE A 290 15.31 10.95 -11.06
C ILE A 290 15.28 11.20 -9.55
N ASP A 291 16.30 10.73 -8.85
CA ASP A 291 16.46 10.94 -7.41
C ASP A 291 17.17 12.26 -7.12
N ALA A 292 17.25 12.64 -5.84
CA ALA A 292 18.04 13.78 -5.40
C ALA A 292 19.49 13.61 -5.86
N GLY A 293 20.06 14.59 -6.54
CA GLY A 293 21.38 14.43 -7.13
C GLY A 293 21.75 15.47 -8.16
N THR A 294 22.97 15.33 -8.68
CA THR A 294 23.50 16.13 -9.79
C THR A 294 23.54 15.29 -11.05
N TYR A 295 23.06 15.85 -12.16
CA TYR A 295 22.96 15.17 -13.44
C TYR A 295 23.45 16.07 -14.57
N TYR A 296 23.69 15.45 -15.73
CA TYR A 296 24.12 16.13 -16.93
C TYR A 296 23.24 15.78 -18.14
N VAL A 297 23.14 16.74 -19.06
CA VAL A 297 22.61 16.53 -20.41
C VAL A 297 23.75 16.79 -21.39
N ARG A 298 23.93 15.92 -22.37
CA ARG A 298 24.86 16.10 -23.48
C ARG A 298 24.08 16.13 -24.77
N VAL A 299 24.20 17.20 -25.54
CA VAL A 299 23.72 17.29 -26.93
C VAL A 299 24.94 17.18 -27.84
N PHE A 300 24.88 16.36 -28.89
CA PHE A 300 26.02 16.15 -29.79
C PHE A 300 25.54 15.87 -31.23
N PRO A 301 26.30 16.28 -32.25
CA PRO A 301 25.89 16.17 -33.64
C PRO A 301 26.10 14.74 -34.17
N VAL A 302 25.23 14.29 -35.06
CA VAL A 302 25.41 13.02 -35.77
C VAL A 302 26.21 13.25 -37.05
N ASP A 303 27.24 12.44 -37.30
CA ASP A 303 28.13 12.54 -38.47
C ASP A 303 28.79 13.92 -38.67
N GLY A 304 29.01 14.66 -37.58
CA GLY A 304 29.60 16.00 -37.63
C GLY A 304 28.68 17.06 -38.24
N ALA A 305 27.37 16.78 -38.29
CA ALA A 305 26.36 17.70 -38.80
C ALA A 305 26.31 18.99 -37.98
N ASN A 306 26.18 20.11 -38.68
CA ASN A 306 26.09 21.44 -38.09
C ASN A 306 24.62 21.79 -37.83
N THR A 307 24.21 21.93 -36.57
CA THR A 307 22.81 22.21 -36.22
C THR A 307 22.66 23.14 -35.03
N ASN A 308 21.73 24.09 -35.14
CA ASN A 308 21.20 24.79 -33.96
C ASN A 308 20.22 23.87 -33.22
N TYR A 309 19.91 24.15 -31.96
CA TYR A 309 18.82 23.48 -31.26
C TYR A 309 18.27 24.35 -30.12
N ASN A 310 17.09 23.98 -29.62
CA ASN A 310 16.56 24.47 -28.36
C ASN A 310 16.42 23.31 -27.38
N LEU A 311 17.01 23.47 -26.21
CA LEU A 311 16.89 22.60 -25.06
C LEU A 311 15.79 23.13 -24.14
N ASP A 312 14.78 22.31 -23.88
CA ASP A 312 13.74 22.52 -22.86
C ASP A 312 13.91 21.45 -21.77
N LEU A 313 14.21 21.88 -20.55
CA LEU A 313 14.58 21.01 -19.44
C LEU A 313 13.75 21.38 -18.20
N THR A 314 12.96 20.42 -17.72
CA THR A 314 12.13 20.59 -16.52
C THR A 314 12.33 19.41 -15.57
N ALA A 315 12.39 19.69 -14.28
CA ALA A 315 12.23 18.69 -13.23
C ALA A 315 11.12 19.17 -12.29
N ARG A 316 10.14 18.31 -12.04
CA ARG A 316 9.04 18.59 -11.11
C ARG A 316 9.15 17.63 -9.94
N LEU A 317 9.08 18.17 -8.72
CA LEU A 317 8.99 17.35 -7.51
C LEU A 317 7.85 16.34 -7.65
N MET A 318 8.12 15.08 -7.34
CA MET A 318 7.07 14.10 -7.13
C MET A 318 6.66 14.19 -5.67
N ASP A 319 5.72 15.08 -5.37
CA ASP A 319 4.89 15.01 -4.16
C ASP A 319 3.52 14.51 -4.62
N ASN A 320 3.24 13.25 -4.35
CA ASN A 320 1.92 12.67 -4.62
C ASN A 320 1.11 12.48 -3.34
N ALA A 321 1.68 12.77 -2.17
CA ALA A 321 1.12 12.48 -0.86
C ALA A 321 1.09 13.74 0.00
N GLY A 322 -0.10 14.30 0.19
CA GLY A 322 -0.21 15.61 0.84
C GLY A 322 0.23 15.64 2.30
N ASN A 323 0.53 16.87 2.76
CA ASN A 323 1.04 17.20 4.09
C ASN A 323 0.04 17.13 5.25
N ALA A 324 -1.22 16.80 4.97
CA ALA A 324 -2.29 16.69 5.95
C ALA A 324 -3.26 15.55 5.58
N ILE A 325 -4.02 15.07 6.58
CA ILE A 325 -5.00 13.99 6.45
C ILE A 325 -6.03 14.27 5.34
N GLU A 326 -6.48 15.53 5.19
CA GLU A 326 -7.45 15.95 4.18
C GLU A 326 -6.89 15.91 2.75
N THR A 327 -5.57 16.05 2.63
CA THR A 327 -4.83 16.03 1.37
C THR A 327 -4.12 14.71 1.11
N ALA A 328 -4.37 13.71 1.96
CA ALA A 328 -3.70 12.42 1.88
C ALA A 328 -3.91 11.76 0.52
N ARG A 329 -2.87 11.09 0.02
CA ARG A 329 -2.95 10.27 -1.18
C ARG A 329 -3.92 9.12 -0.93
N ASN A 330 -5.10 9.21 -1.53
CA ASN A 330 -6.08 8.14 -1.45
C ASN A 330 -5.64 6.99 -2.36
N ILE A 331 -5.26 5.86 -1.75
CA ILE A 331 -4.93 4.64 -2.49
C ILE A 331 -6.16 3.74 -2.67
N GLY A 332 -7.31 4.04 -2.06
CA GLY A 332 -8.53 3.26 -2.17
C GLY A 332 -8.51 2.00 -1.29
N SER A 333 -9.28 0.98 -1.68
CA SER A 333 -9.29 -0.30 -0.95
C SER A 333 -7.93 -1.00 -1.05
N LEU A 334 -7.38 -1.39 0.09
CA LEU A 334 -6.11 -2.10 0.16
C LEU A 334 -6.35 -3.60 0.33
N SER A 335 -5.86 -4.38 -0.63
CA SER A 335 -5.80 -5.84 -0.60
C SER A 335 -4.51 -6.30 -1.26
N GLY A 336 -3.80 -7.26 -0.66
CA GLY A 336 -2.43 -7.61 -1.07
C GLY A 336 -1.47 -6.45 -0.83
N THR A 337 -0.37 -6.40 -1.58
CA THR A 337 0.69 -5.38 -1.44
C THR A 337 0.60 -4.29 -2.50
N ARG A 338 0.84 -3.04 -2.09
CA ARG A 338 1.00 -1.88 -2.96
C ARG A 338 2.23 -1.08 -2.56
N THR A 339 2.97 -0.61 -3.55
CA THR A 339 4.23 0.09 -3.34
C THR A 339 4.20 1.47 -3.98
N PHE A 340 4.69 2.47 -3.26
CA PHE A 340 4.77 3.86 -3.68
C PHE A 340 6.17 4.40 -3.41
N ASN A 341 6.59 5.40 -4.18
CA ASN A 341 7.82 6.14 -3.94
C ASN A 341 7.44 7.63 -3.83
N ASP A 342 8.00 8.32 -2.86
CA ASP A 342 7.81 9.74 -2.54
C ASP A 342 9.05 10.26 -1.78
N ALA A 343 9.00 11.50 -1.29
CA ALA A 343 10.06 12.10 -0.52
C ALA A 343 9.51 13.11 0.49
N VAL A 344 10.07 13.12 1.70
CA VAL A 344 9.81 14.16 2.71
C VAL A 344 11.02 15.04 2.91
N ASN A 345 10.80 16.32 3.20
CA ASN A 345 11.84 17.31 3.47
C ASN A 345 11.38 18.45 4.41
N THR A 346 12.13 19.56 4.48
CA THR A 346 11.82 20.70 5.36
C THR A 346 10.66 21.56 4.90
N SER A 347 10.28 21.50 3.62
CA SER A 347 9.10 22.17 3.07
C SER A 347 7.92 21.20 2.93
N ASP A 348 8.23 19.93 2.65
CA ASP A 348 7.30 18.81 2.51
C ASP A 348 7.44 17.87 3.73
N THR A 349 6.92 18.31 4.85
CA THR A 349 7.25 17.72 6.16
C THR A 349 6.50 16.43 6.47
N ASN A 350 5.46 16.09 5.71
CA ASN A 350 4.66 14.89 5.93
C ASN A 350 4.10 14.37 4.62
N ASP A 351 4.12 13.05 4.48
CA ASP A 351 3.41 12.38 3.40
C ASP A 351 2.32 11.50 4.01
N TYR A 352 1.06 11.87 3.77
CA TYR A 352 -0.08 11.08 4.21
C TYR A 352 -0.62 10.19 3.08
N TYR A 353 -0.82 8.91 3.38
CA TYR A 353 -1.55 7.96 2.55
C TYR A 353 -2.83 7.53 3.25
N ARG A 354 -3.94 7.43 2.52
CA ARG A 354 -5.24 6.95 3.02
C ARG A 354 -5.66 5.69 2.31
N PHE A 355 -6.07 4.68 3.05
CA PHE A 355 -6.64 3.44 2.51
C PHE A 355 -7.89 3.00 3.26
N ASN A 356 -8.69 2.16 2.61
CA ASN A 356 -9.83 1.50 3.24
C ASN A 356 -9.60 -0.02 3.26
N LEU A 357 -10.01 -0.67 4.34
CA LEU A 357 -10.10 -2.12 4.44
C LEU A 357 -11.56 -2.52 4.39
N THR A 358 -11.92 -3.42 3.46
CA THR A 358 -13.29 -3.94 3.31
C THR A 358 -13.55 -5.20 4.15
N ASN A 359 -12.48 -5.81 4.67
CA ASN A 359 -12.51 -6.93 5.60
C ASN A 359 -11.49 -6.64 6.70
N ASN A 360 -11.67 -7.23 7.88
CA ASN A 360 -10.58 -7.30 8.86
C ASN A 360 -9.35 -7.87 8.14
N SER A 361 -8.17 -7.30 8.38
CA SER A 361 -6.97 -7.64 7.63
C SER A 361 -5.72 -7.61 8.49
N ASN A 362 -4.82 -8.55 8.26
CA ASN A 362 -3.44 -8.46 8.70
C ASN A 362 -2.71 -7.46 7.80
N PHE A 363 -2.47 -6.27 8.35
CA PHE A 363 -1.76 -5.16 7.74
C PHE A 363 -0.27 -5.24 8.06
N SER A 364 0.57 -4.98 7.06
CA SER A 364 1.99 -4.71 7.26
C SER A 364 2.47 -3.58 6.37
N LEU A 365 3.47 -2.86 6.85
CA LEU A 365 4.07 -1.70 6.22
C LEU A 365 5.58 -1.82 6.32
N THR A 366 6.27 -1.47 5.24
CA THR A 366 7.72 -1.25 5.24
C THR A 366 8.05 0.06 4.55
N LEU A 367 8.94 0.85 5.14
CA LEU A 367 9.52 2.06 4.58
C LEU A 367 11.00 1.81 4.29
N ASN A 368 11.36 1.72 3.02
CA ASN A 368 12.70 1.41 2.53
C ASN A 368 13.26 2.57 1.68
N GLY A 369 14.50 2.43 1.21
CA GLY A 369 15.09 3.37 0.26
C GLY A 369 15.45 4.74 0.85
N LEU A 370 15.56 4.83 2.19
CA LEU A 370 15.83 6.06 2.91
C LEU A 370 17.22 6.64 2.57
N GLY A 371 17.22 7.88 2.06
CA GLY A 371 18.41 8.70 1.86
C GLY A 371 18.92 9.35 3.16
N ALA A 372 18.02 9.62 4.10
CA ALA A 372 18.24 10.11 5.47
C ALA A 372 17.09 9.62 6.39
N ASP A 373 17.13 9.99 7.66
CA ASP A 373 16.21 9.50 8.70
C ASP A 373 14.75 9.98 8.51
N ALA A 374 13.82 9.04 8.36
CA ALA A 374 12.38 9.31 8.38
C ALA A 374 11.64 8.20 9.10
N ASN A 375 10.61 8.62 9.83
CA ASN A 375 9.79 7.77 10.66
C ASN A 375 8.43 7.52 10.00
N VAL A 376 7.72 6.51 10.49
CA VAL A 376 6.39 6.17 9.99
C VAL A 376 5.39 5.91 11.11
N GLN A 377 4.15 6.35 10.88
CA GLN A 377 3.01 6.16 11.76
C GLN A 377 1.85 5.51 11.00
N LEU A 378 1.14 4.62 11.67
CA LEU A 378 -0.18 4.12 11.27
C LEU A 378 -1.22 4.79 12.17
N LEU A 379 -2.26 5.35 11.58
CA LEU A 379 -3.29 6.14 12.26
C LEU A 379 -4.69 5.61 11.94
N ASP A 380 -5.62 5.83 12.87
CA ASP A 380 -7.05 5.57 12.68
C ASP A 380 -7.72 6.63 11.79
N SER A 381 -9.03 6.50 11.57
CA SER A 381 -9.82 7.42 10.74
C SER A 381 -9.95 8.84 11.31
N ALA A 382 -9.72 9.02 12.62
CA ALA A 382 -9.71 10.31 13.30
C ALA A 382 -8.32 10.96 13.35
N GLY A 383 -7.28 10.26 12.87
CA GLY A 383 -5.89 10.71 12.91
C GLY A 383 -5.17 10.40 14.22
N SER A 384 -5.72 9.54 15.08
CA SER A 384 -5.01 9.07 16.28
C SER A 384 -3.99 8.01 15.89
N VAL A 385 -2.80 8.07 16.48
CA VAL A 385 -1.72 7.12 16.19
C VAL A 385 -2.06 5.75 16.81
N LEU A 386 -2.15 4.72 15.96
CA LEU A 386 -2.29 3.32 16.37
C LEU A 386 -0.93 2.67 16.62
N ARG A 387 0.04 2.92 15.73
CA ARG A 387 1.40 2.37 15.76
C ARG A 387 2.41 3.36 15.21
N SER A 388 3.66 3.26 15.65
CA SER A 388 4.80 4.02 15.12
C SER A 388 6.02 3.12 14.94
N SER A 389 6.89 3.45 14.00
CA SER A 389 8.26 2.93 13.89
C SER A 389 9.19 4.12 13.70
N THR A 390 10.27 4.13 14.48
CA THR A 390 11.21 5.27 14.57
C THR A 390 12.67 4.81 14.65
N ASN A 391 13.08 3.92 13.74
CA ASN A 391 14.46 3.45 13.70
C ASN A 391 15.40 4.59 13.28
N THR A 392 16.59 4.65 13.89
CA THR A 392 17.52 5.76 13.60
C THR A 392 18.23 5.58 12.26
N GLY A 393 18.52 6.70 11.58
CA GLY A 393 19.38 6.74 10.40
C GLY A 393 18.68 6.24 9.13
N LYS A 394 19.33 5.39 8.32
CA LYS A 394 18.76 4.88 7.06
C LYS A 394 18.14 3.48 7.20
N THR A 395 17.97 3.02 8.44
CA THR A 395 17.38 1.71 8.72
C THR A 395 15.92 1.72 8.30
N ALA A 396 15.46 0.65 7.66
CA ALA A 396 14.07 0.56 7.22
C ALA A 396 13.09 0.62 8.41
N GLU A 397 11.95 1.28 8.20
CA GLU A 397 10.85 1.23 9.15
C GLU A 397 9.91 0.07 8.85
N SER A 398 9.31 -0.52 9.89
CA SER A 398 8.27 -1.52 9.69
C SER A 398 7.18 -1.45 10.76
N ILE A 399 5.94 -1.63 10.33
CA ILE A 399 4.76 -1.73 11.20
C ILE A 399 3.97 -2.94 10.74
N SER A 400 3.51 -3.77 11.67
CA SER A 400 2.53 -4.83 11.40
C SER A 400 1.37 -4.69 12.37
N ALA A 401 0.12 -4.83 11.94
CA ALA A 401 -1.06 -4.73 12.80
C ALA A 401 -2.20 -5.55 12.20
N THR A 402 -3.15 -6.02 13.00
CA THR A 402 -4.45 -6.46 12.47
C THR A 402 -5.40 -5.30 12.61
N LEU A 403 -6.07 -4.96 11.52
CA LEU A 403 -6.93 -3.80 11.42
C LEU A 403 -8.32 -4.27 11.03
N ASN A 404 -9.33 -3.77 11.74
CA ASN A 404 -10.72 -4.04 11.40
C ASN A 404 -11.11 -3.34 10.09
N VAL A 405 -12.25 -3.72 9.51
CA VAL A 405 -12.90 -2.97 8.43
C VAL A 405 -12.95 -1.48 8.78
N GLY A 406 -12.54 -0.61 7.86
CA GLY A 406 -12.47 0.82 8.14
C GLY A 406 -11.45 1.58 7.31
N ASP A 407 -11.39 2.88 7.59
CA ASP A 407 -10.45 3.81 6.96
C ASP A 407 -9.25 4.06 7.86
N TYR A 408 -8.07 4.05 7.25
CA TYR A 408 -6.80 4.23 7.95
C TYR A 408 -5.88 5.17 7.18
N PHE A 409 -4.94 5.73 7.91
CA PHE A 409 -3.90 6.60 7.36
C PHE A 409 -2.52 6.09 7.71
N VAL A 410 -1.57 6.35 6.84
CA VAL A 410 -0.14 6.22 7.11
C VAL A 410 0.48 7.59 6.94
N ARG A 411 1.35 7.98 7.86
CA ARG A 411 2.12 9.22 7.81
C ARG A 411 3.60 8.89 7.80
N VAL A 412 4.32 9.37 6.78
CA VAL A 412 5.78 9.39 6.74
C VAL A 412 6.24 10.80 7.07
N PHE A 413 7.27 10.97 7.90
CA PHE A 413 7.78 12.29 8.26
C PHE A 413 9.29 12.25 8.57
N PRO A 414 10.05 13.30 8.23
CA PRO A 414 11.49 13.33 8.42
C PRO A 414 11.83 13.52 9.90
N ASN A 415 12.90 12.88 10.36
CA ASN A 415 13.41 13.06 11.71
C ASN A 415 14.43 14.22 11.75
N GLY A 416 13.91 15.45 11.82
CA GLY A 416 14.70 16.68 11.85
C GLY A 416 14.70 17.46 10.53
N ASN A 417 15.63 18.41 10.37
CA ASN A 417 15.71 19.29 9.20
C ASN A 417 16.48 18.64 8.04
N ILE A 418 15.98 17.51 7.54
CA ILE A 418 16.61 16.70 6.51
C ILE A 418 15.64 16.44 5.36
N SER A 419 16.19 16.04 4.20
CA SER A 419 15.42 15.55 3.05
C SER A 419 15.75 14.08 2.85
N THR A 420 14.72 13.27 2.59
CA THR A 420 14.90 11.87 2.23
C THR A 420 13.83 11.40 1.27
N ASN A 421 14.28 10.69 0.24
CA ASN A 421 13.42 9.85 -0.59
C ASN A 421 13.10 8.56 0.16
N TYR A 422 11.98 7.93 -0.20
CA TYR A 422 11.64 6.62 0.32
C TYR A 422 10.81 5.81 -0.69
N GLN A 423 10.73 4.51 -0.40
CA GLN A 423 9.76 3.58 -0.98
C GLN A 423 8.93 2.98 0.15
N ILE A 424 7.62 3.17 0.11
CA ILE A 424 6.69 2.60 1.08
C ILE A 424 5.92 1.44 0.44
N SER A 425 5.90 0.28 1.11
CA SER A 425 5.07 -0.85 0.73
C SER A 425 4.05 -1.14 1.81
N LEU A 426 2.77 -1.10 1.44
CA LEU A 426 1.62 -1.35 2.29
C LEU A 426 0.97 -2.66 1.86
N THR A 427 0.82 -3.60 2.79
CA THR A 427 0.19 -4.90 2.55
C THR A 427 -1.00 -5.06 3.46
N ALA A 428 -2.13 -5.52 2.92
CA ALA A 428 -3.26 -5.97 3.73
C ALA A 428 -3.78 -7.30 3.21
N ASN A 429 -3.69 -8.33 4.04
CA ASN A 429 -4.23 -9.64 3.74
C ASN A 429 -5.49 -9.83 4.58
N ALA A 430 -6.64 -9.97 3.92
CA ALA A 430 -7.92 -10.19 4.60
C ALA A 430 -7.82 -11.41 5.52
N VAL A 431 -8.29 -11.26 6.76
CA VAL A 431 -8.55 -12.38 7.65
C VAL A 431 -9.97 -12.90 7.40
N PRO A 432 -10.26 -14.17 7.72
CA PRO A 432 -11.62 -14.71 7.65
C PRO A 432 -12.62 -13.83 8.42
N VAL A 433 -13.87 -13.82 7.97
CA VAL A 433 -14.96 -13.08 8.63
C VAL A 433 -15.26 -13.78 9.96
N ASP A 434 -15.24 -13.02 11.07
CA ASP A 434 -15.63 -13.49 12.40
C ASP A 434 -17.00 -14.17 12.33
N GLY A 435 -16.99 -15.49 12.54
CA GLY A 435 -18.18 -16.31 12.59
C GLY A 435 -18.51 -16.83 13.98
N ALA A 436 -17.67 -16.58 14.98
CA ALA A 436 -17.70 -17.21 16.29
C ALA A 436 -17.67 -16.18 17.41
N GLY A 437 -18.75 -16.06 18.17
CA GLY A 437 -18.84 -15.00 19.17
C GLY A 437 -17.98 -15.21 20.41
N ASN A 438 -17.69 -14.09 21.09
CA ASN A 438 -16.85 -13.98 22.29
C ASN A 438 -17.41 -14.56 23.61
N THR A 439 -18.59 -15.18 23.56
CA THR A 439 -19.26 -15.76 24.73
C THR A 439 -19.93 -17.09 24.38
N LEU A 440 -20.18 -17.94 25.39
CA LEU A 440 -20.94 -19.19 25.20
C LEU A 440 -22.31 -18.94 24.55
N SER A 441 -23.01 -17.84 24.90
CA SER A 441 -24.32 -17.51 24.33
C SER A 441 -24.28 -17.12 22.84
N THR A 442 -23.15 -16.59 22.38
CA THR A 442 -22.93 -16.16 21.00
C THR A 442 -22.12 -17.18 20.21
N ALA A 443 -21.90 -18.37 20.76
CA ALA A 443 -21.07 -19.40 20.15
C ALA A 443 -21.64 -19.85 18.79
N ARG A 444 -20.76 -20.01 17.80
CA ARG A 444 -21.12 -20.52 16.48
C ARG A 444 -21.65 -21.94 16.60
N ASN A 445 -22.87 -22.17 16.14
CA ASN A 445 -23.47 -23.50 16.14
C ASN A 445 -22.92 -24.35 14.99
N LEU A 446 -22.30 -25.47 15.31
CA LEU A 446 -21.86 -26.46 14.34
C LEU A 446 -22.86 -27.62 14.18
N GLY A 447 -23.91 -27.66 15.01
CA GLY A 447 -24.90 -28.72 15.01
C GLY A 447 -24.35 -30.04 15.56
N ILE A 448 -24.82 -31.15 15.01
CA ILE A 448 -24.44 -32.49 15.43
C ILE A 448 -23.16 -32.91 14.70
N LEU A 449 -22.12 -33.33 15.44
CA LEU A 449 -20.93 -33.96 14.86
C LEU A 449 -21.12 -35.48 14.80
N VAL A 450 -21.20 -36.03 13.59
CA VAL A 450 -21.27 -37.48 13.33
C VAL A 450 -20.33 -37.81 12.18
N ASP A 451 -19.32 -38.64 12.46
CA ASP A 451 -18.45 -39.37 11.54
C ASP A 451 -17.95 -38.57 10.31
N SER A 452 -17.79 -37.25 10.49
CA SER A 452 -17.36 -36.30 9.49
C SER A 452 -16.54 -35.19 10.14
N THR A 453 -15.62 -34.60 9.37
CA THR A 453 -14.79 -33.49 9.84
C THR A 453 -15.44 -32.19 9.42
N GLN A 454 -15.74 -31.31 10.39
CA GLN A 454 -16.09 -29.93 10.11
C GLN A 454 -14.84 -29.06 10.18
N THR A 455 -14.71 -28.13 9.23
CA THR A 455 -13.60 -27.19 9.17
C THR A 455 -14.10 -25.75 9.09
N MET A 456 -13.41 -24.85 9.78
CA MET A 456 -13.72 -23.43 9.84
C MET A 456 -12.44 -22.62 9.97
N SER A 457 -12.45 -21.41 9.44
CA SER A 457 -11.33 -20.47 9.52
C SER A 457 -11.81 -19.20 10.21
N ASP A 458 -11.01 -18.68 11.14
CA ASP A 458 -11.35 -17.52 11.97
C ASP A 458 -10.10 -16.80 12.48
N SER A 459 -10.27 -15.81 13.36
CA SER A 459 -9.14 -15.14 14.01
C SER A 459 -9.48 -14.59 15.40
N VAL A 460 -8.62 -14.85 16.37
CA VAL A 460 -8.69 -14.25 17.70
C VAL A 460 -7.62 -13.18 17.90
N GLY A 461 -7.82 -12.28 18.86
CA GLY A 461 -6.96 -11.14 19.11
C GLY A 461 -7.43 -10.17 20.19
N THR A 462 -6.85 -8.97 20.19
CA THR A 462 -7.12 -7.94 21.21
C THR A 462 -8.54 -7.36 21.16
N SER A 463 -9.14 -7.29 19.98
CA SER A 463 -10.55 -6.90 19.80
C SER A 463 -11.51 -8.08 19.79
N ASP A 464 -11.00 -9.26 19.44
CA ASP A 464 -11.76 -10.50 19.29
C ASP A 464 -11.16 -11.58 20.19
N THR A 465 -11.39 -11.42 21.49
CA THR A 465 -10.62 -12.12 22.52
C THR A 465 -10.87 -13.62 22.60
N ASN A 466 -11.99 -14.09 22.07
CA ASN A 466 -12.41 -15.48 22.15
C ASN A 466 -13.31 -15.84 20.99
N ASP A 467 -13.10 -17.02 20.44
CA ASP A 467 -14.01 -17.61 19.46
C ASP A 467 -14.62 -18.86 20.08
N TYR A 468 -15.93 -18.80 20.41
CA TYR A 468 -16.66 -19.95 20.92
C TYR A 468 -17.41 -20.67 19.80
N TYR A 469 -17.23 -21.99 19.73
CA TYR A 469 -18.00 -22.91 18.89
C TYR A 469 -18.79 -23.86 19.77
N ARG A 470 -19.99 -24.26 19.35
CA ARG A 470 -20.79 -25.27 20.05
C ARG A 470 -21.18 -26.42 19.13
N PHE A 471 -21.23 -27.63 19.67
CA PHE A 471 -21.64 -28.82 18.95
C PHE A 471 -22.31 -29.83 19.87
N SER A 472 -23.05 -30.77 19.28
CA SER A 472 -23.71 -31.87 19.98
C SER A 472 -23.19 -33.22 19.51
N LEU A 473 -23.07 -34.16 20.42
CA LEU A 473 -22.78 -35.57 20.15
C LEU A 473 -23.99 -36.42 20.51
N LEU A 474 -24.45 -37.26 19.58
CA LEU A 474 -25.57 -38.18 19.82
C LEU A 474 -25.15 -39.43 20.58
N ASN A 475 -23.89 -39.85 20.43
CA ASN A 475 -23.34 -41.05 21.04
C ASN A 475 -22.02 -40.74 21.75
N ASN A 476 -21.60 -41.64 22.64
CA ASN A 476 -20.22 -41.64 23.12
C ASN A 476 -19.27 -41.70 21.92
N SER A 477 -18.34 -40.77 21.81
CA SER A 477 -17.54 -40.56 20.61
C SER A 477 -16.08 -40.32 20.94
N ASN A 478 -15.20 -40.79 20.07
CA ASN A 478 -13.81 -40.35 20.03
C ASN A 478 -13.76 -39.00 19.30
N PHE A 479 -13.63 -37.93 20.08
CA PHE A 479 -13.52 -36.56 19.60
C PHE A 479 -12.06 -36.20 19.32
N SER A 480 -11.83 -35.49 18.22
CA SER A 480 -10.55 -34.92 17.84
C SER A 480 -10.74 -33.48 17.33
N LEU A 481 -9.83 -32.62 17.74
CA LEU A 481 -9.74 -31.21 17.36
C LEU A 481 -8.32 -30.93 16.90
N ALA A 482 -8.18 -30.14 15.83
CA ALA A 482 -6.92 -29.55 15.42
C ALA A 482 -7.08 -28.05 15.10
N LEU A 483 -6.19 -27.21 15.64
CA LEU A 483 -6.09 -25.78 15.33
C LEU A 483 -4.80 -25.53 14.54
N ASN A 484 -4.94 -25.25 13.25
CA ASN A 484 -3.82 -25.08 12.33
C ASN A 484 -3.76 -23.65 11.76
N GLY A 485 -2.72 -23.31 11.01
CA GLY A 485 -2.66 -22.05 10.26
C GLY A 485 -2.47 -20.79 11.10
N LEU A 486 -2.00 -20.95 12.34
CA LEU A 486 -1.67 -19.89 13.28
C LEU A 486 -0.61 -18.94 12.69
N SER A 487 -0.87 -17.64 12.70
CA SER A 487 0.16 -16.62 12.41
C SER A 487 0.92 -16.18 13.66
N ASN A 488 0.29 -16.29 14.83
CA ASN A 488 0.87 -16.09 16.14
C ASN A 488 0.23 -17.08 17.15
N ASP A 489 0.63 -16.98 18.40
CA ASP A 489 0.25 -17.89 19.48
C ASP A 489 -1.23 -17.77 19.89
N ALA A 490 -1.94 -18.90 19.88
CA ALA A 490 -3.29 -19.06 20.42
C ALA A 490 -3.49 -20.47 20.94
N ASP A 491 -4.26 -20.53 22.02
CA ASP A 491 -4.58 -21.74 22.75
C ASP A 491 -6.02 -22.17 22.45
N VAL A 492 -6.31 -23.45 22.73
CA VAL A 492 -7.66 -24.00 22.57
C VAL A 492 -8.09 -24.78 23.79
N GLN A 493 -9.36 -24.61 24.15
CA GLN A 493 -10.05 -25.30 25.24
C GLN A 493 -11.28 -26.06 24.74
N LEU A 494 -11.47 -27.27 25.25
CA LEU A 494 -12.70 -28.04 25.17
C LEU A 494 -13.44 -27.91 26.51
N LEU A 495 -14.72 -27.56 26.44
CA LEU A 495 -15.58 -27.27 27.57
C LEU A 495 -16.87 -28.10 27.52
N ASP A 496 -17.49 -28.37 28.68
CA ASP A 496 -18.79 -29.02 28.79
C ASP A 496 -19.97 -28.06 28.48
N ARG A 497 -21.21 -28.57 28.53
CA ARG A 497 -22.43 -27.77 28.29
C ARG A 497 -22.61 -26.54 29.17
N ASN A 498 -21.97 -26.53 30.35
CA ASN A 498 -22.06 -25.45 31.33
C ASN A 498 -20.85 -24.49 31.23
N GLY A 499 -19.93 -24.75 30.30
CA GLY A 499 -18.69 -23.99 30.14
C GLY A 499 -17.57 -24.42 31.08
N ASN A 500 -17.70 -25.55 31.78
CA ASN A 500 -16.61 -26.05 32.62
C ASN A 500 -15.51 -26.67 31.75
N PHE A 501 -14.27 -26.50 32.20
CA PHE A 501 -13.09 -27.02 31.52
C PHE A 501 -13.07 -28.55 31.48
N ILE A 502 -12.83 -29.12 30.29
CA ILE A 502 -12.56 -30.55 30.09
C ILE A 502 -11.08 -30.76 29.77
N LYS A 503 -10.55 -30.04 28.76
CA LYS A 503 -9.18 -30.21 28.26
C LYS A 503 -8.68 -28.99 27.50
N SER A 504 -7.38 -28.71 27.46
CA SER A 504 -6.75 -27.69 26.62
C SER A 504 -5.54 -28.22 25.85
N SER A 505 -5.08 -27.40 24.90
CA SER A 505 -3.78 -27.47 24.23
C SER A 505 -3.24 -26.05 24.14
N GLU A 506 -2.00 -25.84 24.61
CA GLU A 506 -1.38 -24.52 24.86
C GLU A 506 0.08 -24.50 24.36
N SER A 507 0.28 -24.86 23.10
CA SER A 507 1.59 -25.02 22.45
C SER A 507 2.09 -23.67 21.91
N GLY A 508 3.10 -23.11 22.57
CA GLY A 508 3.55 -21.76 22.22
C GLY A 508 3.97 -21.51 20.76
N GLY A 509 3.92 -20.24 20.37
CA GLY A 509 4.25 -19.75 19.03
C GLY A 509 3.18 -20.11 17.99
N SER A 510 3.57 -20.31 16.73
CA SER A 510 2.63 -20.69 15.66
C SER A 510 2.46 -22.22 15.53
N THR A 511 2.66 -22.96 16.62
CA THR A 511 2.59 -24.43 16.62
C THR A 511 1.14 -24.87 16.62
N ALA A 512 0.77 -25.88 15.83
CA ALA A 512 -0.62 -26.33 15.77
C ALA A 512 -1.08 -26.92 17.11
N GLU A 513 -2.31 -26.60 17.53
CA GLU A 513 -2.92 -27.19 18.71
C GLU A 513 -3.72 -28.44 18.37
N SER A 514 -3.79 -29.39 19.31
CA SER A 514 -4.65 -30.57 19.13
C SER A 514 -5.22 -31.09 20.44
N ILE A 515 -6.48 -31.51 20.40
CA ILE A 515 -7.16 -32.16 21.52
C ILE A 515 -7.78 -33.45 21.02
N SER A 516 -7.56 -34.56 21.73
CA SER A 516 -8.33 -35.78 21.56
C SER A 516 -8.92 -36.22 22.89
N ALA A 517 -10.19 -36.63 22.89
CA ALA A 517 -10.93 -37.05 24.08
C ALA A 517 -12.02 -38.06 23.73
N THR A 518 -12.35 -38.95 24.66
CA THR A 518 -13.58 -39.74 24.63
C THR A 518 -14.65 -38.93 25.35
N LEU A 519 -15.69 -38.52 24.62
CA LEU A 519 -16.78 -37.70 25.14
C LEU A 519 -18.07 -38.50 25.13
N ASN A 520 -18.89 -38.33 26.17
CA ASN A 520 -20.22 -38.91 26.20
C ASN A 520 -21.17 -38.16 25.25
N ALA A 521 -22.34 -38.73 24.95
CA ALA A 521 -23.41 -37.97 24.31
C ALA A 521 -23.75 -36.69 25.09
N GLY A 522 -23.96 -35.58 24.39
CA GLY A 522 -24.22 -34.27 25.01
C GLY A 522 -23.73 -33.08 24.20
N ASP A 523 -23.91 -31.89 24.76
CA ASP A 523 -23.48 -30.62 24.18
C ASP A 523 -22.13 -30.17 24.74
N TYR A 524 -21.30 -29.62 23.86
CA TYR A 524 -19.93 -29.21 24.17
C TYR A 524 -19.59 -27.88 23.49
N PHE A 525 -18.57 -27.22 24.02
CA PHE A 525 -18.02 -26.01 23.45
C PHE A 525 -16.52 -26.15 23.19
N VAL A 526 -16.06 -25.46 22.16
CA VAL A 526 -14.63 -25.19 21.92
C VAL A 526 -14.44 -23.69 22.05
N ARG A 527 -13.39 -23.28 22.75
CA ARG A 527 -12.96 -21.90 22.87
C ARG A 527 -11.55 -21.77 22.33
N VAL A 528 -11.37 -20.93 21.32
CA VAL A 528 -10.05 -20.49 20.86
C VAL A 528 -9.78 -19.10 21.44
N PHE A 529 -8.57 -18.82 21.90
CA PHE A 529 -8.21 -17.52 22.48
C PHE A 529 -6.70 -17.23 22.28
N PRO A 530 -6.29 -15.96 22.14
CA PRO A 530 -4.91 -15.63 21.84
C PRO A 530 -4.04 -15.74 23.10
N TYR A 531 -2.78 -16.15 22.93
CA TYR A 531 -1.80 -16.08 24.01
C TYR A 531 -1.30 -14.64 24.15
N GLY A 532 -1.86 -13.91 25.11
CA GLY A 532 -1.53 -12.50 25.37
C GLY A 532 -2.28 -11.52 24.47
N SER A 533 -1.69 -10.36 24.21
CA SER A 533 -2.32 -9.27 23.43
C SER A 533 -1.87 -9.26 21.97
N ILE A 534 -1.88 -10.43 21.34
CA ILE A 534 -1.51 -10.64 19.95
C ILE A 534 -2.69 -11.21 19.18
N ASN A 535 -2.77 -10.91 17.88
CA ASN A 535 -3.82 -11.46 17.03
C ASN A 535 -3.27 -12.65 16.25
N THR A 536 -4.09 -13.66 16.03
CA THR A 536 -3.73 -14.81 15.20
C THR A 536 -4.94 -15.34 14.45
N ASN A 537 -4.74 -15.64 13.18
CA ASN A 537 -5.71 -16.35 12.36
C ASN A 537 -5.53 -17.86 12.55
N TYR A 538 -6.57 -18.64 12.36
CA TYR A 538 -6.48 -20.10 12.46
C TYR A 538 -7.44 -20.81 11.51
N ASN A 539 -7.23 -22.11 11.39
CA ASN A 539 -8.12 -23.09 10.77
C ASN A 539 -8.41 -24.18 11.81
N LEU A 540 -9.64 -24.22 12.30
CA LEU A 540 -10.13 -25.21 13.25
C LEU A 540 -10.75 -26.38 12.48
N SER A 541 -10.41 -27.60 12.89
CA SER A 541 -10.97 -28.85 12.37
C SER A 541 -11.48 -29.67 13.54
N LEU A 542 -12.73 -30.15 13.45
CA LEU A 542 -13.41 -30.93 14.48
C LEU A 542 -13.95 -32.22 13.88
N THR A 543 -13.66 -33.35 14.52
CA THR A 543 -14.15 -34.67 14.12
C THR A 543 -14.62 -35.42 15.35
N ALA A 544 -15.75 -36.10 15.26
CA ALA A 544 -16.19 -37.04 16.29
C ALA A 544 -16.56 -38.35 15.62
N THR A 545 -15.91 -39.44 16.02
CA THR A 545 -16.23 -40.79 15.56
C THR A 545 -17.01 -41.51 16.64
N SER A 546 -18.23 -41.95 16.32
CA SER A 546 -19.06 -42.66 17.30
C SER A 546 -18.35 -43.93 17.77
N ILE A 547 -18.31 -44.15 19.07
CA ILE A 547 -17.86 -45.40 19.66
C ILE A 547 -19.07 -46.33 19.63
N ILE A 548 -19.15 -47.15 18.59
CA ILE A 548 -20.17 -48.19 18.50
C ILE A 548 -19.96 -49.12 19.70
N ALA A 549 -20.97 -49.22 20.57
CA ALA A 549 -20.98 -50.20 21.64
C ALA A 549 -20.81 -51.62 21.04
N PRO A 550 -20.11 -52.55 21.71
CA PRO A 550 -20.03 -53.92 21.23
C PRO A 550 -21.45 -54.46 20.98
N SER A 551 -21.65 -55.03 19.78
CA SER A 551 -22.92 -55.57 19.32
C SER A 551 -23.60 -56.43 20.38
N LEU A 552 -24.81 -56.02 20.79
CA LEU A 552 -25.67 -56.76 21.70
C LEU A 552 -26.32 -57.98 21.03
N ASP A 553 -26.63 -58.95 21.88
CA ASP A 553 -27.16 -60.30 21.64
C ASP A 553 -28.34 -60.37 20.62
N PRO A 554 -28.34 -61.29 19.62
CA PRO A 554 -29.35 -61.41 18.55
C PRO A 554 -30.82 -61.54 18.98
N ILE A 555 -31.07 -61.84 20.25
CA ILE A 555 -32.44 -61.94 20.81
C ILE A 555 -33.12 -60.57 20.89
N THR A 556 -32.34 -59.49 21.07
CA THR A 556 -32.89 -58.13 21.21
C THR A 556 -33.38 -57.57 19.87
N THR A 557 -32.68 -57.81 18.76
CA THR A 557 -32.98 -57.27 17.42
C THR A 557 -34.36 -57.69 16.89
N GLN A 558 -34.81 -58.92 17.20
CA GLN A 558 -36.11 -59.40 16.75
C GLN A 558 -37.28 -58.73 17.49
N TRP A 559 -37.10 -58.36 18.76
CA TRP A 559 -38.13 -57.65 19.52
C TRP A 559 -38.37 -56.26 18.92
N TYR A 560 -37.30 -55.50 18.65
CA TYR A 560 -37.42 -54.16 18.07
C TYR A 560 -38.11 -54.19 16.70
N GLY A 561 -37.68 -55.06 15.78
CA GLY A 561 -38.29 -55.17 14.46
C GLY A 561 -39.75 -55.65 14.45
N THR A 562 -40.19 -56.30 15.52
CA THR A 562 -41.58 -56.78 15.67
C THR A 562 -42.49 -55.76 16.35
N ASN A 563 -41.96 -54.96 17.29
CA ASN A 563 -42.76 -54.12 18.18
C ASN A 563 -42.66 -52.62 17.89
N ILE A 564 -41.67 -52.19 17.08
CA ILE A 564 -41.48 -50.80 16.64
C ILE A 564 -41.36 -50.82 15.12
N LEU A 565 -42.37 -50.30 14.42
CA LEU A 565 -42.46 -50.36 12.95
C LEU A 565 -41.79 -49.18 12.27
N ASP A 566 -41.87 -48.00 12.87
CA ASP A 566 -41.20 -46.81 12.39
C ASP A 566 -39.69 -47.00 12.47
N VAL A 567 -39.02 -46.82 11.33
CA VAL A 567 -37.61 -47.17 11.17
C VAL A 567 -36.73 -46.22 11.98
N GLU A 568 -37.05 -44.93 12.01
CA GLU A 568 -36.23 -43.93 12.69
C GLU A 568 -36.35 -44.05 14.21
N ILE A 569 -37.58 -44.21 14.73
CA ILE A 569 -37.82 -44.51 16.15
C ILE A 569 -37.15 -45.82 16.54
N ARG A 570 -37.28 -46.87 15.72
CA ARG A 570 -36.69 -48.18 16.02
C ARG A 570 -35.17 -48.10 16.14
N ASP A 571 -34.52 -47.56 15.12
CA ASP A 571 -33.07 -47.57 15.04
C ASP A 571 -32.47 -46.64 16.11
N LEU A 572 -33.09 -45.48 16.38
CA LEU A 572 -32.69 -44.60 17.46
C LEU A 572 -32.88 -45.25 18.84
N THR A 573 -34.04 -45.88 19.09
CA THR A 573 -34.31 -46.56 20.37
C THR A 573 -33.34 -47.72 20.60
N GLN A 574 -33.02 -48.50 19.57
CA GLN A 574 -32.03 -49.58 19.64
C GLN A 574 -30.66 -49.07 20.09
N ASN A 575 -30.23 -47.95 19.51
CA ASN A 575 -28.93 -47.37 19.83
C ASN A 575 -28.90 -46.76 21.24
N LEU A 576 -29.91 -45.98 21.59
CA LEU A 576 -29.96 -45.29 22.88
C LEU A 576 -30.18 -46.26 24.05
N ALA A 577 -30.93 -47.34 23.85
CA ALA A 577 -31.14 -48.35 24.88
C ALA A 577 -30.01 -49.41 24.95
N ALA A 578 -28.93 -49.27 24.17
CA ALA A 578 -27.83 -50.24 24.14
C ALA A 578 -27.05 -50.31 25.47
N ASP A 579 -27.11 -49.27 26.29
CA ASP A 579 -26.56 -49.28 27.65
C ASP A 579 -27.54 -49.86 28.70
N ASN A 580 -28.70 -50.35 28.24
CA ASN A 580 -29.82 -50.82 29.06
C ASN A 580 -30.35 -49.74 30.02
N SER A 581 -30.25 -48.46 29.65
CA SER A 581 -30.67 -47.31 30.43
C SER A 581 -31.18 -46.19 29.53
N LEU A 582 -32.42 -46.31 29.05
CA LEU A 582 -33.10 -45.25 28.31
C LEU A 582 -33.48 -44.10 29.25
N ASN A 583 -32.59 -43.12 29.34
CA ASN A 583 -32.67 -42.03 30.30
C ASN A 583 -33.57 -40.88 29.79
N ARG A 584 -33.65 -39.79 30.58
CA ARG A 584 -34.47 -38.62 30.27
C ARG A 584 -34.16 -38.03 28.89
N ASN A 585 -32.89 -37.85 28.56
CA ASN A 585 -32.46 -37.20 27.32
C ASN A 585 -32.67 -38.13 26.12
N ASP A 586 -32.46 -39.43 26.31
CA ASP A 586 -32.72 -40.42 25.27
C ASP A 586 -34.19 -40.43 24.87
N THR A 587 -35.07 -40.41 25.88
CA THR A 587 -36.52 -40.44 25.66
C THR A 587 -37.01 -39.15 24.98
N ILE A 588 -36.46 -37.99 25.35
CA ILE A 588 -36.71 -36.73 24.64
C ILE A 588 -36.24 -36.83 23.18
N SER A 589 -35.08 -37.45 22.92
CA SER A 589 -34.56 -37.63 21.56
C SER A 589 -35.47 -38.52 20.72
N ILE A 590 -36.00 -39.60 21.31
CA ILE A 590 -36.99 -40.48 20.66
C ILE A 590 -38.30 -39.73 20.36
N PHE A 591 -38.81 -38.88 21.26
CA PHE A 591 -39.99 -38.07 20.95
C PHE A 591 -39.73 -37.05 19.83
N ARG A 592 -38.49 -36.59 19.71
CA ARG A 592 -38.12 -35.61 18.69
C ARG A 592 -37.93 -36.21 17.31
N VAL A 593 -37.47 -37.47 17.23
CA VAL A 593 -37.35 -38.17 15.94
C VAL A 593 -38.73 -38.45 15.35
N ALA A 594 -39.72 -38.79 16.19
CA ALA A 594 -41.12 -39.00 15.80
C ALA A 594 -41.85 -37.76 15.24
N LYS A 595 -41.16 -36.64 15.02
CA LYS A 595 -41.71 -35.43 14.39
C LYS A 595 -41.33 -35.33 12.91
N ASP A 596 -40.70 -36.37 12.38
CA ASP A 596 -40.36 -36.47 10.97
C ASP A 596 -41.64 -36.33 10.13
N GLY A 597 -41.58 -35.53 9.06
CA GLY A 597 -42.78 -35.21 8.26
C GLY A 597 -43.74 -34.17 8.86
N GLY A 598 -43.47 -33.63 10.06
CA GLY A 598 -44.16 -32.47 10.64
C GLY A 598 -45.51 -32.76 11.34
N LEU A 599 -46.06 -33.96 11.19
CA LEU A 599 -47.24 -34.46 11.89
C LEU A 599 -46.96 -35.84 12.46
N ILE A 600 -47.43 -36.12 13.68
CA ILE A 600 -47.26 -37.42 14.33
C ILE A 600 -48.14 -38.46 13.64
N SER A 601 -47.56 -39.48 13.02
CA SER A 601 -48.30 -40.56 12.37
C SER A 601 -48.92 -41.55 13.37
N ALA A 602 -49.79 -42.43 12.87
CA ALA A 602 -50.38 -43.49 13.69
C ALA A 602 -49.34 -44.54 14.11
N ASP A 603 -48.34 -44.81 13.26
CA ASP A 603 -47.26 -45.76 13.53
C ASP A 603 -46.29 -45.19 14.57
N GLU A 604 -45.86 -43.94 14.42
CA GLU A 604 -45.04 -43.25 15.44
C GLU A 604 -45.73 -43.23 16.81
N LEU A 605 -47.00 -42.82 16.87
CA LEU A 605 -47.72 -42.78 18.15
C LEU A 605 -47.87 -44.17 18.77
N ARG A 606 -48.12 -45.21 17.96
CA ARG A 606 -48.15 -46.59 18.46
C ARG A 606 -46.78 -46.96 19.04
N ASP A 607 -45.71 -46.68 18.33
CA ASP A 607 -44.36 -47.09 18.67
C ASP A 607 -43.85 -46.39 19.93
N LEU A 608 -44.10 -45.09 20.07
CA LEU A 608 -43.83 -44.36 21.30
C LEU A 608 -44.59 -44.96 22.50
N ARG A 609 -45.86 -45.33 22.31
CA ARG A 609 -46.64 -46.02 23.37
C ARG A 609 -46.08 -47.40 23.67
N THR A 610 -45.60 -48.13 22.67
CA THR A 610 -44.96 -49.44 22.85
C THR A 610 -43.68 -49.30 23.68
N ILE A 611 -42.85 -48.30 23.41
CA ILE A 611 -41.63 -48.03 24.19
C ILE A 611 -41.97 -47.75 25.65
N VAL A 612 -42.93 -46.86 25.91
CA VAL A 612 -43.33 -46.51 27.29
C VAL A 612 -43.98 -47.69 28.02
N ALA A 613 -44.82 -48.48 27.34
CA ALA A 613 -45.44 -49.67 27.92
C ALA A 613 -44.42 -50.76 28.28
N ASN A 614 -43.26 -50.78 27.60
CA ASN A 614 -42.18 -51.72 27.81
C ASN A 614 -40.96 -51.06 28.49
N ALA A 615 -41.15 -49.97 29.23
CA ALA A 615 -40.09 -49.19 29.88
C ALA A 615 -39.05 -50.03 30.66
N ASN A 616 -39.49 -51.12 31.32
CA ASN A 616 -38.60 -52.02 32.06
C ASN A 616 -37.58 -52.73 31.16
N ASN A 617 -37.91 -53.00 29.90
CA ASN A 617 -37.01 -53.63 28.93
C ASN A 617 -35.85 -52.71 28.53
N PHE A 618 -35.96 -51.41 28.81
CA PHE A 618 -34.97 -50.40 28.47
C PHE A 618 -34.30 -49.79 29.70
N GLY A 619 -34.55 -50.31 30.90
CA GLY A 619 -34.05 -49.71 32.15
C GLY A 619 -34.49 -48.26 32.36
N MET A 620 -35.63 -47.86 31.79
CA MET A 620 -36.13 -46.49 31.87
C MET A 620 -36.46 -46.14 33.33
N GLN A 621 -35.90 -45.03 33.81
CA GLN A 621 -36.12 -44.55 35.18
C GLN A 621 -37.60 -44.21 35.41
N ASP A 622 -38.10 -44.43 36.63
CA ASP A 622 -39.54 -44.32 36.94
C ASP A 622 -40.13 -42.95 36.60
N PHE A 623 -39.41 -41.87 36.90
CA PHE A 623 -39.86 -40.51 36.55
C PHE A 623 -39.89 -40.28 35.04
N VAL A 624 -38.92 -40.82 34.28
CA VAL A 624 -38.89 -40.73 32.82
C VAL A 624 -40.09 -41.46 32.23
N ARG A 625 -40.40 -42.66 32.73
CA ARG A 625 -41.57 -43.44 32.33
C ARG A 625 -42.89 -42.71 32.60
N VAL A 626 -43.05 -42.16 33.81
CA VAL A 626 -44.29 -41.43 34.18
C VAL A 626 -44.46 -40.17 33.36
N LEU A 627 -43.40 -39.38 33.15
CA LEU A 627 -43.47 -38.18 32.32
C LEU A 627 -43.74 -38.53 30.85
N SER A 628 -43.12 -39.59 30.33
CA SER A 628 -43.35 -40.11 28.98
C SER A 628 -44.79 -40.57 28.77
N ASP A 629 -45.36 -41.27 29.76
CA ASP A 629 -46.76 -41.70 29.75
C ASP A 629 -47.72 -40.51 29.59
N LYS A 630 -47.47 -39.41 30.30
CA LYS A 630 -48.27 -38.17 30.20
C LYS A 630 -48.16 -37.47 28.84
N VAL A 631 -47.06 -37.68 28.12
CA VAL A 631 -46.89 -37.21 26.74
C VAL A 631 -47.69 -38.10 25.78
N VAL A 632 -47.48 -39.41 25.78
CA VAL A 632 -47.94 -40.32 24.70
C VAL A 632 -49.32 -40.96 24.94
N ASN A 633 -49.66 -41.22 26.20
CA ASN A 633 -50.97 -41.73 26.62
C ASN A 633 -51.91 -40.60 27.08
N GLY A 634 -51.36 -39.40 27.26
CA GLY A 634 -52.09 -38.20 27.59
C GLY A 634 -52.35 -38.03 29.08
N ASN A 635 -52.76 -36.84 29.46
CA ASN A 635 -53.05 -36.49 30.85
C ASN A 635 -54.11 -35.38 30.87
N VAL A 636 -54.99 -35.39 31.87
CA VAL A 636 -56.01 -34.33 32.04
C VAL A 636 -55.39 -32.92 32.13
N ALA A 637 -54.16 -32.80 32.63
CA ALA A 637 -53.44 -31.53 32.70
C ALA A 637 -53.07 -30.98 31.31
N ASN A 638 -52.91 -31.83 30.28
CA ASN A 638 -52.64 -31.39 28.91
C ASN A 638 -53.86 -30.67 28.32
N GLN A 639 -55.05 -31.16 28.64
CA GLN A 639 -56.30 -30.54 28.19
C GLN A 639 -56.53 -29.21 28.91
N LYS A 640 -56.27 -29.18 30.22
CA LYS A 640 -56.44 -27.95 31.03
C LYS A 640 -55.49 -26.82 30.64
N SER A 641 -54.29 -27.13 30.14
CA SER A 641 -53.35 -26.11 29.64
C SER A 641 -53.65 -25.62 28.22
N GLY A 642 -54.61 -26.23 27.53
CA GLY A 642 -54.94 -25.90 26.15
C GLY A 642 -54.00 -26.55 25.12
N ILE A 643 -52.98 -27.31 25.53
CA ILE A 643 -52.08 -28.05 24.63
C ILE A 643 -52.79 -29.24 24.00
N GLY A 644 -53.71 -29.89 24.73
CA GLY A 644 -54.41 -31.11 24.31
C GLY A 644 -53.56 -32.37 24.42
N ASN A 645 -54.20 -33.55 24.40
CA ASN A 645 -53.49 -34.83 24.39
C ASN A 645 -52.93 -35.15 23.01
N LEU A 646 -51.86 -35.96 22.97
CA LEU A 646 -51.27 -36.45 21.74
C LEU A 646 -52.18 -37.51 21.06
N PHE A 647 -52.41 -37.35 19.76
CA PHE A 647 -53.13 -38.29 18.89
C PHE A 647 -52.52 -38.30 17.48
N ALA A 648 -52.79 -39.32 16.68
CA ALA A 648 -52.30 -39.39 15.30
C ALA A 648 -52.82 -38.19 14.47
N GLY A 649 -51.93 -37.43 13.87
CA GLY A 649 -52.19 -36.14 13.21
C GLY A 649 -51.88 -34.91 14.08
N SER A 650 -51.38 -35.09 15.30
CA SER A 650 -50.86 -33.98 16.12
C SER A 650 -49.67 -33.30 15.43
N SER A 651 -49.50 -31.99 15.61
CA SER A 651 -48.35 -31.27 15.02
C SER A 651 -47.06 -31.49 15.81
N ASP A 652 -45.93 -31.29 15.13
CA ASP A 652 -44.60 -31.17 15.75
C ASP A 652 -44.57 -30.18 16.93
N THR A 653 -45.32 -29.08 16.80
CA THR A 653 -45.44 -28.00 17.78
C THR A 653 -46.21 -28.47 19.01
N GLN A 654 -47.25 -29.28 18.83
CA GLN A 654 -47.99 -29.88 19.93
C GLN A 654 -47.10 -30.88 20.69
N MET A 655 -46.32 -31.69 19.97
CA MET A 655 -45.33 -32.60 20.58
C MET A 655 -44.29 -31.83 21.39
N GLU A 656 -43.65 -30.79 20.84
CA GLU A 656 -42.70 -29.97 21.58
C GLU A 656 -43.33 -29.24 22.77
N SER A 657 -44.59 -28.83 22.67
CA SER A 657 -45.32 -28.24 23.81
C SER A 657 -45.56 -29.25 24.93
N LEU A 658 -45.84 -30.51 24.61
CA LEU A 658 -45.99 -31.59 25.60
C LEU A 658 -44.65 -31.99 26.22
N ILE A 659 -43.58 -32.06 25.42
CA ILE A 659 -42.21 -32.23 25.93
C ILE A 659 -41.86 -31.06 26.85
N GLY A 660 -42.15 -29.83 26.42
CA GLY A 660 -41.99 -28.60 27.20
C GLY A 660 -42.69 -28.68 28.56
N LYS A 661 -43.96 -29.06 28.56
CA LYS A 661 -44.77 -29.24 29.78
C LYS A 661 -44.17 -30.29 30.72
N TRP A 662 -43.92 -31.50 30.23
CA TRP A 662 -43.61 -32.64 31.12
C TRP A 662 -42.14 -32.80 31.42
N PHE A 663 -41.26 -32.54 30.44
CA PHE A 663 -39.82 -32.68 30.61
C PHE A 663 -39.15 -31.36 30.98
N PHE A 664 -39.64 -30.19 30.53
CA PHE A 664 -38.98 -28.91 30.80
C PHE A 664 -39.73 -27.98 31.77
N GLY A 665 -40.94 -28.34 32.22
CA GLY A 665 -41.73 -27.52 33.13
C GLY A 665 -42.15 -26.15 32.57
N SER A 666 -42.15 -25.99 31.24
CA SER A 666 -42.39 -24.68 30.61
C SER A 666 -43.87 -24.27 30.56
N ASP A 667 -44.79 -25.22 30.79
CA ASP A 667 -46.22 -24.95 30.96
C ASP A 667 -46.52 -24.58 32.42
N ARG A 668 -46.37 -23.29 32.70
CA ARG A 668 -46.48 -22.73 34.05
C ARG A 668 -47.95 -22.48 34.42
N PRO A 669 -48.36 -22.75 35.67
CA PRO A 669 -49.70 -22.43 36.15
C PRO A 669 -50.07 -20.95 35.96
N THR A 670 -51.36 -20.70 35.73
CA THR A 670 -51.89 -19.34 35.68
C THR A 670 -51.74 -18.65 37.04
N THR A 671 -51.31 -17.38 37.02
CA THR A 671 -51.18 -16.60 38.26
C THR A 671 -52.53 -16.02 38.68
N LEU A 672 -52.76 -15.86 40.00
CA LEU A 672 -54.02 -15.35 40.56
C LEU A 672 -54.35 -13.90 40.15
N SER A 673 -53.36 -13.15 39.67
CA SER A 673 -53.54 -11.79 39.15
C SER A 673 -52.61 -11.55 37.97
N SER A 674 -53.12 -10.88 36.94
CA SER A 674 -52.38 -10.46 35.75
C SER A 674 -51.18 -9.55 36.05
N SER A 675 -51.08 -8.99 37.26
CA SER A 675 -49.92 -8.23 37.73
C SER A 675 -48.73 -9.09 38.18
N HIS A 676 -48.93 -10.41 38.39
CA HIS A 676 -47.86 -11.33 38.76
C HIS A 676 -47.28 -11.99 37.52
N THR A 677 -46.10 -11.51 37.10
CA THR A 677 -45.32 -12.10 36.01
C THR A 677 -44.24 -13.01 36.57
N TYR A 678 -44.15 -14.24 36.07
CA TYR A 678 -43.05 -15.15 36.38
C TYR A 678 -41.70 -14.50 36.13
N ARG A 679 -40.76 -14.72 37.05
CA ARG A 679 -39.35 -14.30 36.91
C ARG A 679 -38.45 -15.48 37.21
N GLU A 680 -37.35 -15.55 36.49
CA GLU A 680 -36.31 -16.55 36.72
C GLU A 680 -35.60 -16.29 38.05
N ILE A 681 -35.35 -17.36 38.81
CA ILE A 681 -34.63 -17.33 40.09
C ILE A 681 -33.23 -17.92 39.92
N ASN A 682 -32.25 -17.17 40.39
CA ASN A 682 -30.84 -17.58 40.46
C ASN A 682 -30.53 -18.21 41.82
N GLY A 683 -29.69 -19.26 41.84
CA GLY A 683 -29.27 -19.94 43.07
C GLY A 683 -29.31 -21.47 42.97
N SER A 684 -28.93 -22.12 44.07
CA SER A 684 -29.07 -23.57 44.26
C SER A 684 -30.48 -23.91 44.76
N LEU A 685 -31.02 -25.06 44.37
CA LEU A 685 -32.32 -25.54 44.85
C LEU A 685 -32.34 -25.69 46.38
N PHE A 686 -31.23 -26.13 46.97
CA PHE A 686 -31.05 -26.23 48.42
C PHE A 686 -29.90 -25.31 48.84
N GLN A 687 -30.23 -24.13 49.35
CA GLN A 687 -29.27 -23.16 49.86
C GLN A 687 -29.44 -23.04 51.38
N ASN A 688 -28.41 -23.44 52.15
CA ASN A 688 -28.42 -23.48 53.62
C ASN A 688 -29.28 -24.60 54.26
N GLY A 689 -29.61 -25.64 53.51
CA GLY A 689 -30.46 -26.74 53.97
C GLY A 689 -31.96 -26.42 53.84
N ILE A 690 -32.82 -27.37 54.21
CA ILE A 690 -34.28 -27.20 54.18
C ILE A 690 -34.75 -26.86 55.59
N SER A 691 -35.51 -25.78 55.74
CA SER A 691 -36.08 -25.28 56.99
C SER A 691 -37.61 -25.16 56.90
N ALA A 692 -38.27 -25.29 58.04
CA ALA A 692 -39.70 -24.97 58.17
C ALA A 692 -40.02 -23.53 57.76
N ASP A 693 -39.05 -22.61 57.91
CA ASP A 693 -39.16 -21.21 57.51
C ASP A 693 -39.18 -21.01 55.99
N ASP A 694 -38.77 -22.00 55.20
CA ASP A 694 -38.77 -21.94 53.74
C ASP A 694 -40.19 -22.06 53.16
N VAL A 695 -41.12 -22.60 53.96
CA VAL A 695 -42.52 -22.75 53.58
C VAL A 695 -43.29 -21.48 53.95
N LYS A 696 -43.66 -20.69 52.94
CA LYS A 696 -44.44 -19.46 53.13
C LYS A 696 -45.86 -19.63 52.58
N GLN A 697 -46.85 -19.41 53.44
CA GLN A 697 -48.26 -19.44 53.06
C GLN A 697 -48.66 -18.17 52.30
N GLY A 698 -49.23 -18.35 51.12
CA GLY A 698 -49.88 -17.30 50.33
C GLY A 698 -51.40 -17.25 50.54
N GLN A 699 -52.13 -16.72 49.55
CA GLN A 699 -53.60 -16.58 49.59
C GLN A 699 -54.36 -17.77 48.94
N LEU A 700 -53.67 -18.85 48.58
CA LEU A 700 -54.22 -19.96 47.79
C LEU A 700 -55.12 -20.93 48.57
N GLY A 701 -55.27 -20.76 49.89
CA GLY A 701 -56.15 -21.62 50.71
C GLY A 701 -55.63 -23.05 50.92
N ASP A 702 -54.35 -23.28 50.66
CA ASP A 702 -53.61 -24.54 50.72
C ASP A 702 -52.91 -24.79 52.06
N CYS A 703 -53.36 -24.12 53.12
CA CYS A 703 -52.70 -24.11 54.42
C CYS A 703 -52.50 -25.50 55.02
N TYR A 704 -53.39 -26.45 54.73
CA TYR A 704 -53.28 -27.84 55.17
C TYR A 704 -52.06 -28.54 54.54
N TYR A 705 -51.78 -28.24 53.27
CA TYR A 705 -50.67 -28.81 52.53
C TYR A 705 -49.35 -28.15 52.95
N LEU A 706 -49.32 -26.82 53.01
CA LEU A 706 -48.14 -26.06 53.43
C LEU A 706 -47.77 -26.31 54.90
N ALA A 707 -48.74 -26.41 55.82
CA ALA A 707 -48.46 -26.77 57.21
C ALA A 707 -47.84 -28.17 57.32
N THR A 708 -48.32 -29.12 56.52
CA THR A 708 -47.74 -30.48 56.46
C THR A 708 -46.31 -30.44 55.95
N LEU A 709 -46.04 -29.71 54.86
CA LEU A 709 -44.67 -29.53 54.35
C LEU A 709 -43.74 -28.85 55.36
N SER A 710 -44.21 -27.80 56.03
CA SER A 710 -43.44 -27.11 57.08
C SER A 710 -43.09 -28.07 58.23
N SER A 711 -44.03 -28.95 58.62
CA SER A 711 -43.76 -29.99 59.61
C SER A 711 -42.74 -31.04 59.13
N ILE A 712 -42.78 -31.44 57.85
CA ILE A 712 -41.79 -32.37 57.27
C ILE A 712 -40.42 -31.70 57.17
N ALA A 713 -40.37 -30.42 56.77
CA ALA A 713 -39.14 -29.65 56.71
C ALA A 713 -38.47 -29.54 58.10
N GLN A 714 -39.26 -29.43 59.17
CA GLN A 714 -38.76 -29.41 60.54
C GLN A 714 -38.26 -30.78 61.03
N GLU A 715 -39.04 -31.84 60.81
CA GLU A 715 -38.82 -33.15 61.44
C GLU A 715 -38.00 -34.12 60.58
N LYS A 716 -38.13 -34.03 59.26
CA LYS A 716 -37.57 -34.97 58.27
C LYS A 716 -37.24 -34.27 56.94
N SER A 717 -36.43 -33.21 56.99
CA SER A 717 -36.04 -32.42 55.82
C SER A 717 -35.51 -33.25 54.64
N SER A 718 -34.82 -34.37 54.90
CA SER A 718 -34.34 -35.28 53.85
C SER A 718 -35.46 -35.84 52.97
N TYR A 719 -36.69 -36.00 53.49
CA TYR A 719 -37.82 -36.48 52.69
C TYR A 719 -38.22 -35.48 51.61
N ILE A 720 -38.10 -34.18 51.88
CA ILE A 720 -38.32 -33.13 50.89
C ILE A 720 -37.15 -33.13 49.91
N GLN A 721 -35.91 -33.27 50.38
CA GLN A 721 -34.74 -33.37 49.50
C GLN A 721 -34.89 -34.53 48.51
N ASP A 722 -35.32 -35.70 48.97
CA ASP A 722 -35.55 -36.91 48.19
C ASP A 722 -36.77 -36.83 47.24
N MET A 723 -37.55 -35.75 47.28
CA MET A 723 -38.60 -35.50 46.29
C MET A 723 -38.03 -34.93 45.00
N PHE A 724 -36.89 -34.26 45.04
CA PHE A 724 -36.34 -33.54 43.90
C PHE A 724 -35.25 -34.34 43.18
N ILE A 725 -35.34 -34.33 41.85
CA ILE A 725 -34.29 -34.77 40.95
C ILE A 725 -33.85 -33.53 40.18
N ASP A 726 -32.57 -33.16 40.33
CA ASP A 726 -31.95 -32.14 39.48
C ASP A 726 -31.68 -32.76 38.10
N ASN A 727 -32.31 -32.20 37.07
CA ASN A 727 -32.19 -32.71 35.71
C ASN A 727 -30.91 -32.18 35.00
N GLY A 728 -30.14 -31.28 35.64
CA GLY A 728 -28.89 -30.73 35.09
C GLY A 728 -29.10 -29.74 33.93
N ASP A 729 -30.32 -29.25 33.72
CA ASP A 729 -30.71 -28.33 32.65
C ASP A 729 -31.57 -27.15 33.15
N ASN A 730 -31.36 -26.76 34.42
CA ASN A 730 -32.16 -25.74 35.12
C ASN A 730 -33.64 -26.12 35.32
N THR A 731 -33.95 -27.42 35.23
CA THR A 731 -35.26 -27.96 35.59
C THR A 731 -35.13 -29.00 36.70
N PHE A 732 -36.20 -29.17 37.47
CA PHE A 732 -36.24 -30.09 38.59
C PHE A 732 -37.46 -30.98 38.48
N THR A 733 -37.26 -32.30 38.50
CA THR A 733 -38.37 -33.25 38.56
C THR A 733 -38.75 -33.47 40.02
N VAL A 734 -40.01 -33.23 40.35
CA VAL A 734 -40.55 -33.33 41.71
C VAL A 734 -41.47 -34.53 41.80
N ARG A 735 -41.20 -35.41 42.76
CA ARG A 735 -42.00 -36.60 43.05
C ARG A 735 -43.06 -36.31 44.10
N PHE A 736 -44.30 -36.70 43.80
CA PHE A 736 -45.44 -36.71 44.70
C PHE A 736 -45.95 -38.14 44.87
N PHE A 737 -46.69 -38.40 45.95
CA PHE A 737 -47.37 -39.68 46.13
C PHE A 737 -48.88 -39.47 46.18
N ASN A 738 -49.61 -40.26 45.40
CA ASN A 738 -51.06 -40.36 45.47
C ASN A 738 -51.45 -41.82 45.73
N ASN A 739 -52.05 -42.10 46.88
CA ASN A 739 -52.38 -43.48 47.32
C ASN A 739 -51.20 -44.46 47.20
N ASN A 740 -50.00 -44.04 47.67
CA ASN A 740 -48.73 -44.77 47.58
C ASN A 740 -48.17 -45.00 46.16
N VAL A 741 -48.79 -44.43 45.12
CA VAL A 741 -48.24 -44.42 43.76
C VAL A 741 -47.46 -43.12 43.56
N ALA A 742 -46.20 -43.25 43.15
CA ALA A 742 -45.38 -42.09 42.81
C ALA A 742 -45.89 -41.44 41.51
N ASP A 743 -46.02 -40.13 41.52
CA ASP A 743 -46.27 -39.29 40.35
C ASP A 743 -45.19 -38.21 40.26
N TYR A 744 -44.92 -37.71 39.06
CA TYR A 744 -43.82 -36.79 38.81
C TYR A 744 -44.26 -35.61 37.95
N VAL A 745 -43.71 -34.44 38.24
CA VAL A 745 -43.89 -33.20 37.46
C VAL A 745 -42.54 -32.50 37.36
N THR A 746 -42.30 -31.82 36.24
CA THR A 746 -41.07 -31.02 36.09
C THR A 746 -41.40 -29.55 36.28
N VAL A 747 -40.54 -28.83 37.00
CA VAL A 747 -40.58 -27.37 37.16
C VAL A 747 -39.31 -26.74 36.61
N ASP A 748 -39.43 -25.51 36.12
CA ASP A 748 -38.29 -24.68 35.73
C ASP A 748 -37.93 -23.68 36.84
N ARG A 749 -36.95 -22.79 36.57
CA ARG A 749 -36.48 -21.76 37.51
C ARG A 749 -37.41 -20.56 37.66
N PHE A 750 -38.55 -20.54 36.99
CA PHE A 750 -39.40 -19.36 37.00
C PHE A 750 -40.47 -19.48 38.07
N CYS A 751 -40.55 -18.47 38.93
CA CYS A 751 -41.60 -18.38 39.95
C CYS A 751 -42.33 -17.03 39.87
N PRO A 752 -43.60 -16.97 40.28
CA PRO A 752 -44.31 -15.71 40.42
C PRO A 752 -43.76 -14.96 41.65
N PRO A 753 -43.59 -13.63 41.59
CA PRO A 753 -43.13 -12.84 42.73
C PRO A 753 -44.16 -12.90 43.87
N ILE A 754 -43.73 -13.29 45.08
CA ILE A 754 -44.58 -13.18 46.28
C ILE A 754 -44.52 -11.73 46.76
N LEU A 755 -45.70 -11.16 47.07
CA LEU A 755 -45.81 -9.81 47.61
C LEU A 755 -45.22 -9.74 49.02
N ARG A 756 -44.10 -9.01 49.11
CA ARG A 756 -43.34 -8.52 50.29
C ARG A 756 -42.10 -9.35 50.69
N GLU A 757 -40.97 -8.69 50.42
CA GLU A 757 -39.60 -8.89 50.90
C GLU A 757 -38.74 -9.94 50.18
N ASP A 758 -37.53 -9.49 49.85
CA ASP A 758 -36.55 -10.04 48.91
C ASP A 758 -35.88 -11.33 49.39
N TRP A 759 -36.64 -12.43 49.52
CA TRP A 759 -36.09 -13.72 49.94
C TRP A 759 -36.71 -14.87 49.13
N PHE A 760 -35.90 -15.53 48.32
CA PHE A 760 -36.32 -16.58 47.37
C PHE A 760 -36.00 -17.96 47.93
N MET A 761 -36.99 -18.76 48.37
CA MET A 761 -36.79 -20.20 48.64
C MET A 761 -38.05 -21.07 48.44
N LEU A 762 -37.79 -22.28 47.90
CA LEU A 762 -38.45 -23.61 47.98
C LEU A 762 -39.98 -23.77 47.85
N ALA A 763 -40.80 -22.77 48.20
CA ALA A 763 -42.24 -22.93 48.33
C ALA A 763 -42.99 -23.20 47.01
N TRP A 764 -42.44 -22.78 45.86
CA TRP A 764 -43.22 -22.77 44.62
C TRP A 764 -43.27 -24.11 43.87
N ALA A 765 -42.18 -24.88 43.87
CA ALA A 765 -42.15 -26.19 43.21
C ALA A 765 -43.15 -27.20 43.82
N LEU A 766 -43.58 -26.95 45.07
CA LEU A 766 -44.51 -27.78 45.82
C LEU A 766 -45.98 -27.32 45.68
N LEU A 767 -46.24 -26.14 45.10
CA LEU A 767 -47.58 -25.57 44.93
C LEU A 767 -48.31 -26.03 43.65
N LEU A 768 -47.73 -26.98 42.90
CA LEU A 768 -48.35 -27.48 41.68
C LEU A 768 -49.61 -28.31 42.00
N PRO A 769 -50.73 -28.09 41.31
CA PRO A 769 -51.93 -28.88 41.49
C PRO A 769 -51.67 -30.33 41.05
N ILE A 770 -51.69 -31.26 42.01
CA ILE A 770 -51.57 -32.69 41.78
C ILE A 770 -52.80 -33.18 40.97
N PRO A 771 -52.63 -33.72 39.76
CA PRO A 771 -53.74 -34.31 39.02
C PRO A 771 -54.16 -35.62 39.71
N GLY A 772 -55.35 -35.63 40.33
CA GLY A 772 -55.91 -36.83 40.98
C GLY A 772 -56.33 -36.64 42.44
N MET A 773 -55.97 -35.52 43.07
CA MET A 773 -56.69 -35.04 44.24
C MET A 773 -57.96 -34.34 43.74
N ASN A 774 -59.09 -35.05 43.83
CA ASN A 774 -60.43 -34.51 43.62
C ASN A 774 -60.72 -33.46 44.70
N TYR A 775 -60.22 -32.25 44.52
CA TYR A 775 -60.84 -31.08 45.10
C TYR A 775 -61.04 -30.09 43.95
N GLY A 776 -62.29 -29.66 43.78
CA GLY A 776 -62.59 -28.40 43.09
C GLY A 776 -61.67 -27.31 43.66
N TRP A 777 -61.44 -26.22 42.98
CA TRP A 777 -62.45 -25.17 42.88
C TRP A 777 -61.89 -24.11 41.92
N HIS A 778 -62.77 -23.71 40.99
CA HIS A 778 -62.76 -22.56 40.07
C HIS A 778 -61.63 -22.39 39.07
#